data_AF-A0A6P6X0D8-F1
#
_entry.id   AF-A0A6P6X0D8-F1
#
_cell.length_a   1.000
_cell.length_b   1.000
_cell.length_c   1.000
_cell.angle_alpha   90.00
_cell.angle_beta   90.00
_cell.angle_gamma   90.00
#
_symmetry.space_group_name_H-M   'P 1'
#
loop_
_entity.id
_entity.type
_entity.pdbx_description
1 polymer ?
#
loop_
_entity_poly.entity_id
_entity_poly.type
_entity_poly.pdbx_seq_one_letter_code
_entity_poly.pdbx_strand_id
1 'polypeptide(L)'
;MAIRTSDLVGQVHPGQKFDADALLRYASAHVEGFPSSPSDFIVSQFGHGQSNPTFLIEVHSESSVKLYVLRKKPPGKLLESAHAVEREFQVLHALGTYTLVPVPKVFCLCTDSTVIGTPFYIMEYLEGRIFIDPKLPGMSAKQRRDIYHATAKALAFLHSVDVDAIGLGNYGKRNHYCKRQVERWAKQYLISTGEGKSERNPKMLELADWLRQHIPPEDSSGTTTGLVHGDFRIDNLVFHPIENRVIGILDWELSTLGNQMCDVAYSCLHYIANVASGDAVEENEGFELTNFPEGVPSLPEYLSYYCSAAERAWPVAEWKFYVAFSLFRGASIFAGVHCRWIMGNASGGERARLMGQMANSLIRTAWSFIGRESVLPRQLPSDVQGNKQQKVEEESKVQFLSMGGKFVPNQKVQDLRDRLIKFMNNHIYPMESEFYKLAQSSKRWTIHPEEEKLKELAKSEGLWNLFIPLHSAARARRILNGGKHGALIAKTSDLLLGAGLTNFEYGYLCEIMGRSVWAPQIFNCGAPDTGNMEVLLQYGNEEQLQEWLLPLLKGSIRSGFAMTEPQVASSDATNIECSIKRVLKTCPFYRLGESYIINGKKWWTSGAMDPRCKLLIVMGKTDFTAPNHKQQSMILVDINTPGINIRRPLTVFGFDDAPHGHAEISFENVHVPAKNILLGEGRGFEIAQGRLGPGRLHHCMRLIGAAERGMQMTVDRALKRKAFGKLIAEHGSFLSDIAKCRIELEKTRLLVLEAADQLDRLGNKKARGTIAMAKVAAPNMALEVLDMAMQVHGAAGLSGDTILAHLWATSRTLRIADGPDEVHLGTIAKLELRRAKL
;
A
#
# COMPACT_ATOMS: atom_id res chain seq x y z
N MET A 1 0.91 27.43 -9.26
CA MET A 1 1.93 26.48 -8.76
C MET A 1 1.31 25.68 -7.63
N ALA A 2 1.80 24.48 -7.33
CA ALA A 2 1.37 23.75 -6.15
C ALA A 2 1.81 24.52 -4.89
N ILE A 3 0.91 24.71 -3.94
CA ILE A 3 1.22 25.33 -2.66
C ILE A 3 1.43 24.21 -1.65
N ARG A 4 2.50 24.26 -0.85
CA ARG A 4 2.66 23.29 0.23
C ARG A 4 1.67 23.62 1.32
N THR A 5 1.18 22.60 2.01
CA THR A 5 0.28 22.78 3.16
C THR A 5 0.88 23.68 4.26
N SER A 6 2.21 23.74 4.37
CA SER A 6 2.94 24.64 5.28
C SER A 6 2.82 26.11 4.89
N ASP A 7 2.69 26.41 3.60
CA ASP A 7 2.77 27.77 3.06
C ASP A 7 1.41 28.48 3.13
N LEU A 8 0.34 27.77 3.52
CA LEU A 8 -1.03 28.28 3.63
C LEU A 8 -1.33 28.91 4.99
N VAL A 9 -0.35 28.93 5.88
CA VAL A 9 -0.51 29.30 7.28
C VAL A 9 -0.13 30.77 7.49
N GLY A 10 -0.96 31.50 8.22
CA GLY A 10 -0.76 32.90 8.59
C GLY A 10 -1.10 33.19 10.05
N GLN A 11 -1.11 34.48 10.41
CA GLN A 11 -1.47 34.92 11.76
C GLN A 11 -2.96 34.67 12.06
N VAL A 12 -3.27 34.32 13.31
CA VAL A 12 -4.64 34.14 13.78
C VAL A 12 -5.40 35.47 13.76
N HIS A 13 -6.54 35.50 13.05
CA HIS A 13 -7.40 36.67 12.99
C HIS A 13 -7.91 37.05 14.40
N PRO A 14 -7.92 38.34 14.80
CA PRO A 14 -8.30 38.76 16.15
C PRO A 14 -9.68 38.26 16.61
N GLY A 15 -10.67 38.29 15.70
CA GLY A 15 -12.02 37.78 15.97
C GLY A 15 -12.17 36.25 16.03
N GLN A 16 -11.08 35.51 15.83
CA GLN A 16 -11.04 34.04 15.89
C GLN A 16 -10.09 33.50 16.97
N LYS A 17 -9.52 34.38 17.80
CA LYS A 17 -8.69 34.00 18.94
C LYS A 17 -9.49 33.19 19.97
N PHE A 18 -8.81 32.28 20.64
CA PHE A 18 -9.33 31.45 21.72
C PHE A 18 -8.20 31.15 22.72
N ASP A 19 -8.56 30.56 23.87
CA ASP A 19 -7.62 30.18 24.93
C ASP A 19 -6.75 29.00 24.47
N ALA A 20 -5.48 29.29 24.11
CA ALA A 20 -4.52 28.30 23.64
C ALA A 20 -4.05 27.37 24.78
N ASP A 21 -4.02 27.84 26.03
CA ASP A 21 -3.61 27.03 27.17
C ASP A 21 -4.70 26.01 27.53
N ALA A 22 -5.97 26.40 27.45
CA ALA A 22 -7.09 25.49 27.59
C ALA A 22 -7.09 24.41 26.50
N LEU A 23 -6.80 24.80 25.25
CA LEU A 23 -6.62 23.84 24.16
C LEU A 23 -5.47 22.86 24.42
N LEU A 24 -4.32 23.36 24.86
CA LEU A 24 -3.15 22.53 25.17
C LEU A 24 -3.48 21.50 26.25
N ARG A 25 -4.14 21.92 27.35
CA ARG A 25 -4.60 21.00 28.41
C ARG A 25 -5.55 19.94 27.87
N TYR A 26 -6.52 20.34 27.04
CA TYR A 26 -7.47 19.42 26.45
C TYR A 26 -6.79 18.41 25.50
N ALA A 27 -5.94 18.89 24.58
CA ALA A 27 -5.24 18.06 23.62
C ALA A 27 -4.30 17.06 24.30
N SER A 28 -3.57 17.49 25.34
CA SER A 28 -2.68 16.61 26.12
C SER A 28 -3.42 15.47 26.80
N ALA A 29 -4.69 15.68 27.19
CA ALA A 29 -5.51 14.66 27.85
C ALA A 29 -6.24 13.73 26.87
N HIS A 30 -6.59 14.21 25.67
CA HIS A 30 -7.52 13.52 24.77
C HIS A 30 -6.92 13.05 23.43
N VAL A 31 -5.75 13.55 23.04
CA VAL A 31 -5.07 13.12 21.80
C VAL A 31 -4.06 12.02 22.12
N GLU A 32 -4.32 10.81 21.63
CA GLU A 32 -3.41 9.68 21.83
C GLU A 32 -2.04 9.96 21.19
N GLY A 33 -0.97 9.85 21.99
CA GLY A 33 0.40 10.11 21.54
C GLY A 33 0.77 11.59 21.46
N PHE A 34 -0.02 12.49 22.06
CA PHE A 34 0.34 13.89 22.24
C PHE A 34 1.63 14.02 23.09
N PRO A 35 2.55 14.96 22.79
CA PRO A 35 3.78 15.14 23.56
C PRO A 35 3.51 15.40 25.05
N SER A 36 4.15 14.63 25.93
CA SER A 36 3.94 14.70 27.39
C SER A 36 4.58 15.90 28.07
N SER A 37 5.56 16.53 27.41
CA SER A 37 6.28 17.71 27.93
C SER A 37 6.61 18.64 26.76
N PRO A 38 5.63 19.40 26.27
CA PRO A 38 5.85 20.33 25.17
C PRO A 38 6.69 21.52 25.65
N SER A 39 7.78 21.82 24.93
CA SER A 39 8.63 22.99 25.17
C SER A 39 8.04 24.26 24.57
N ASP A 40 7.25 24.13 23.51
CA ASP A 40 6.54 25.23 22.85
C ASP A 40 5.23 24.72 22.23
N PHE A 41 4.22 25.60 22.17
CA PHE A 41 2.89 25.32 21.64
C PHE A 41 2.40 26.51 20.80
N ILE A 42 2.48 26.36 19.48
CA ILE A 42 2.21 27.44 18.53
C ILE A 42 0.90 27.14 17.81
N VAL A 43 0.02 28.14 17.77
CA VAL A 43 -1.24 28.10 17.00
C VAL A 43 -1.22 29.16 15.91
N SER A 44 -1.43 28.71 14.68
CA SER A 44 -1.47 29.55 13.49
C SER A 44 -2.72 29.21 12.65
N GLN A 45 -3.17 30.12 11.79
CA GLN A 45 -4.45 29.96 11.08
C GLN A 45 -4.21 29.70 9.59
N PHE A 46 -4.93 28.73 9.01
CA PHE A 46 -4.92 28.55 7.56
C PHE A 46 -5.70 29.69 6.87
N GLY A 47 -5.10 30.31 5.85
CA GLY A 47 -5.73 31.39 5.09
C GLY A 47 -6.81 30.93 4.10
N HIS A 48 -6.87 29.63 3.80
CA HIS A 48 -7.77 29.01 2.84
C HIS A 48 -8.76 28.05 3.54
N GLY A 49 -10.01 27.94 3.08
CA GLY A 49 -11.08 27.13 3.72
C GLY A 49 -11.88 27.91 4.78
N GLN A 50 -12.69 28.88 4.33
CA GLN A 50 -13.25 29.96 5.16
C GLN A 50 -14.56 29.65 5.91
N SER A 51 -15.15 28.45 5.76
CA SER A 51 -16.44 28.17 6.41
C SER A 51 -16.28 27.83 7.89
N ASN A 52 -15.46 26.82 8.21
CA ASN A 52 -15.08 26.47 9.57
C ASN A 52 -13.62 26.86 9.83
N PRO A 53 -13.35 27.80 10.76
CA PRO A 53 -12.01 28.24 11.10
C PRO A 53 -11.07 27.05 11.37
N THR A 54 -9.99 26.97 10.60
CA THR A 54 -9.02 25.87 10.63
C THR A 54 -7.65 26.40 11.04
N PHE A 55 -6.98 25.72 11.97
CA PHE A 55 -5.75 26.16 12.61
C PHE A 55 -4.70 25.05 12.57
N LEU A 56 -3.44 25.42 12.37
CA LEU A 56 -2.28 24.56 12.57
C LEU A 56 -1.86 24.65 14.03
N ILE A 57 -1.60 23.50 14.64
CA ILE A 57 -1.02 23.36 15.97
C ILE A 57 0.37 22.75 15.81
N GLU A 58 1.39 23.47 16.26
CA GLU A 58 2.77 23.00 16.29
C GLU A 58 3.18 22.75 17.74
N VAL A 59 3.57 21.52 18.04
CA VAL A 59 3.97 21.10 19.38
C VAL A 59 5.45 20.73 19.36
N HIS A 60 6.27 21.53 20.02
CA HIS A 60 7.71 21.32 20.09
C HIS A 60 8.05 20.50 21.33
N SER A 61 9.02 19.59 21.18
CA SER A 61 9.61 18.80 22.27
C SER A 61 11.13 18.78 22.07
N GLU A 62 11.90 18.39 23.10
CA GLU A 62 13.38 18.42 23.06
C GLU A 62 13.99 17.69 21.85
N SER A 63 13.28 16.74 21.24
CA SER A 63 13.77 15.93 20.11
C SER A 63 12.89 15.92 18.85
N SER A 64 11.74 16.60 18.82
CA SER A 64 10.83 16.56 17.65
C SER A 64 9.77 17.67 17.64
N VAL A 65 9.27 18.00 16.44
CA VAL A 65 8.08 18.83 16.22
C VAL A 65 6.94 17.93 15.75
N LYS A 66 5.76 18.03 16.36
CA LYS A 66 4.53 17.36 15.91
C LYS A 66 3.51 18.39 15.46
N LEU A 67 2.85 18.10 14.34
CA LEU A 67 1.87 18.98 13.71
C LEU A 67 0.47 18.36 13.78
N TYR A 68 -0.52 19.18 14.12
CA TYR A 68 -1.94 18.80 14.13
C TYR A 68 -2.77 19.91 13.50
N VAL A 69 -4.00 19.58 13.09
CA VAL A 69 -4.96 20.56 12.60
C VAL A 69 -6.16 20.60 13.53
N LEU A 70 -6.57 21.80 13.94
CA LEU A 70 -7.82 22.03 14.66
C LEU A 70 -8.82 22.70 13.75
N ARG A 71 -10.04 22.18 13.71
CA ARG A 71 -11.17 22.79 13.00
C ARG A 71 -12.28 23.05 14.01
N LYS A 72 -12.71 24.30 14.10
CA LYS A 72 -13.70 24.74 15.10
C LYS A 72 -14.89 25.41 14.45
N LYS A 73 -16.02 25.38 15.14
CA LYS A 73 -17.23 26.09 14.72
C LYS A 73 -17.04 27.61 14.86
N PRO A 74 -17.51 28.44 13.91
CA PRO A 74 -17.41 29.90 14.02
C PRO A 74 -18.12 30.43 15.28
N PRO A 75 -17.62 31.53 15.87
CA PRO A 75 -18.31 32.17 16.99
C PRO A 75 -19.60 32.88 16.53
N GLY A 76 -20.56 33.06 17.43
CA GLY A 76 -21.78 33.85 17.21
C GLY A 76 -23.05 33.04 16.92
N LYS A 77 -24.16 33.76 16.63
CA LYS A 77 -25.47 33.14 16.34
C LYS A 77 -25.48 32.62 14.90
N LEU A 78 -25.36 31.31 14.74
CA LEU A 78 -25.30 30.64 13.44
C LEU A 78 -26.68 30.15 12.99
N LEU A 79 -26.84 29.95 11.68
CA LEU A 79 -28.02 29.30 11.11
C LEU A 79 -28.09 27.84 11.58
N GLU A 80 -29.30 27.35 11.84
CA GLU A 80 -29.54 25.97 12.24
C GLU A 80 -28.98 25.00 11.18
N SER A 81 -28.26 23.96 11.61
CA SER A 81 -27.53 22.97 10.77
C SER A 81 -26.32 23.47 9.96
N ALA A 82 -25.94 24.74 10.03
CA ALA A 82 -24.69 25.24 9.45
C ALA A 82 -23.50 24.98 10.39
N HIS A 83 -22.29 24.78 9.84
CA HIS A 83 -21.05 24.66 10.61
C HIS A 83 -21.05 23.52 11.66
N ALA A 84 -21.62 22.36 11.30
CA ALA A 84 -21.70 21.19 12.18
C ALA A 84 -20.40 20.38 12.15
N VAL A 85 -19.38 20.86 12.86
CA VAL A 85 -18.06 20.21 12.96
C VAL A 85 -18.13 18.78 13.51
N GLU A 86 -19.18 18.44 14.26
CA GLU A 86 -19.45 17.10 14.76
C GLU A 86 -19.76 16.12 13.63
N ARG A 87 -20.49 16.57 12.60
CA ARG A 87 -20.79 15.76 11.41
C ARG A 87 -19.55 15.54 10.56
N GLU A 88 -18.70 16.56 10.42
CA GLU A 88 -17.40 16.43 9.74
C GLU A 88 -16.50 15.40 10.47
N PHE A 89 -16.42 15.48 11.79
CA PHE A 89 -15.71 14.48 12.58
C PHE A 89 -16.29 13.07 12.38
N GLN A 90 -17.61 12.92 12.38
CA GLN A 90 -18.27 11.62 12.19
C GLN A 90 -17.90 10.97 10.85
N VAL A 91 -17.99 11.72 9.73
CA VAL A 91 -17.66 11.18 8.40
C VAL A 91 -16.16 10.90 8.25
N LEU A 92 -15.30 11.80 8.72
CA LEU A 92 -13.84 11.59 8.70
C LEU A 92 -13.43 10.39 9.55
N HIS A 93 -14.02 10.22 10.74
CA HIS A 93 -13.77 9.08 11.61
C HIS A 93 -14.20 7.77 10.95
N ALA A 94 -15.42 7.72 10.39
CA ALA A 94 -15.93 6.53 9.72
C ALA A 94 -15.07 6.15 8.51
N LEU A 95 -14.75 7.11 7.65
CA LEU A 95 -13.92 6.87 6.47
C LEU A 95 -12.49 6.45 6.84
N GLY A 96 -11.84 7.18 7.75
CA GLY A 96 -10.45 6.90 8.15
C GLY A 96 -10.27 5.62 8.97
N THR A 97 -11.33 5.14 9.63
CA THR A 97 -11.28 3.91 10.45
C THR A 97 -11.61 2.66 9.64
N TYR A 98 -12.63 2.74 8.78
CA TYR A 98 -13.23 1.56 8.15
C TYR A 98 -12.96 1.43 6.66
N THR A 99 -12.37 2.45 6.02
CA THR A 99 -12.07 2.46 4.59
C THR A 99 -10.62 2.85 4.32
N LEU A 100 -10.19 2.79 3.05
CA LEU A 100 -8.90 3.35 2.63
C LEU A 100 -9.07 4.74 1.99
N VAL A 101 -10.28 5.32 2.01
CA VAL A 101 -10.55 6.63 1.39
C VAL A 101 -9.55 7.63 2.00
N PRO A 102 -8.78 8.36 1.18
CA PRO A 102 -7.72 9.22 1.69
C PRO A 102 -8.34 10.40 2.44
N VAL A 103 -8.42 10.32 3.76
CA VAL A 103 -8.88 11.38 4.66
C VAL A 103 -7.89 11.55 5.81
N PRO A 104 -7.72 12.77 6.36
CA PRO A 104 -6.88 12.96 7.54
C PRO A 104 -7.44 12.18 8.73
N LYS A 105 -6.58 11.52 9.50
CA LYS A 105 -7.00 10.87 10.73
C LYS A 105 -7.54 11.90 11.73
N VAL A 106 -8.75 11.70 12.23
CA VAL A 106 -9.28 12.50 13.35
C VAL A 106 -8.90 11.88 14.69
N PHE A 107 -8.51 12.71 15.65
CA PHE A 107 -8.03 12.28 16.97
C PHE A 107 -9.09 12.40 18.06
N CYS A 108 -9.73 13.57 18.17
CA CYS A 108 -10.75 13.81 19.19
C CYS A 108 -11.74 14.90 18.76
N LEU A 109 -12.98 14.81 19.26
CA LEU A 109 -14.03 15.82 19.16
C LEU A 109 -14.30 16.40 20.54
N CYS A 110 -14.41 17.72 20.64
CA CYS A 110 -14.83 18.45 21.83
C CYS A 110 -16.15 19.17 21.53
N THR A 111 -17.23 18.75 22.18
CA THR A 111 -18.54 19.42 22.12
C THR A 111 -18.74 20.44 23.25
N ASP A 112 -17.85 20.45 24.23
CA ASP A 112 -17.88 21.38 25.34
C ASP A 112 -17.33 22.75 24.91
N SER A 113 -18.24 23.69 24.69
CA SER A 113 -17.90 25.07 24.30
C SER A 113 -17.14 25.82 25.40
N THR A 114 -17.10 25.33 26.65
CA THR A 114 -16.37 26.01 27.73
C THR A 114 -14.85 25.90 27.61
N VAL A 115 -14.34 24.96 26.79
CA VAL A 115 -12.89 24.75 26.62
C VAL A 115 -12.24 25.87 25.82
N ILE A 116 -12.72 26.16 24.60
CA ILE A 116 -12.17 27.22 23.73
C ILE A 116 -13.23 28.18 23.18
N GLY A 117 -14.43 28.20 23.77
CA GLY A 117 -15.55 29.06 23.39
C GLY A 117 -16.49 28.47 22.32
N THR A 118 -16.17 27.32 21.72
CA THR A 118 -16.95 26.71 20.63
C THR A 118 -16.57 25.23 20.44
N PRO A 119 -17.44 24.36 19.90
CA PRO A 119 -17.08 22.99 19.55
C PRO A 119 -15.97 22.92 18.50
N PHE A 120 -15.11 21.91 18.61
CA PHE A 120 -13.98 21.71 17.71
C PHE A 120 -13.55 20.24 17.65
N TYR A 121 -12.79 19.88 16.63
CA TYR A 121 -12.07 18.61 16.59
C TYR A 121 -10.61 18.80 16.17
N ILE A 122 -9.77 17.84 16.55
CA ILE A 122 -8.35 17.78 16.19
C ILE A 122 -8.14 16.62 15.22
N MET A 123 -7.37 16.86 14.16
CA MET A 123 -7.03 15.88 13.14
C MET A 123 -5.55 15.95 12.73
N GLU A 124 -5.13 14.99 11.94
CA GLU A 124 -3.81 14.86 11.36
C GLU A 124 -3.50 16.04 10.45
N TYR A 125 -2.28 16.57 10.60
CA TYR A 125 -1.70 17.45 9.60
C TYR A 125 -1.11 16.61 8.46
N LEU A 126 -1.65 16.76 7.26
CA LEU A 126 -1.13 16.09 6.06
C LEU A 126 -0.12 17.01 5.38
N GLU A 127 1.17 16.66 5.47
CA GLU A 127 2.21 17.36 4.72
C GLU A 127 2.09 17.00 3.24
N GLY A 128 1.74 17.98 2.39
CA GLY A 128 1.44 17.72 0.98
C GLY A 128 1.41 18.94 0.07
N ARG A 129 0.90 18.72 -1.14
CA ARG A 129 0.73 19.71 -2.21
C ARG A 129 -0.76 19.94 -2.47
N ILE A 130 -1.19 21.19 -2.51
CA ILE A 130 -2.54 21.59 -2.92
C ILE A 130 -2.45 22.36 -4.23
N PHE A 131 -3.33 22.04 -5.18
CA PHE A 131 -3.38 22.67 -6.50
C PHE A 131 -4.59 23.57 -6.64
N ILE A 132 -4.43 24.86 -6.34
CA ILE A 132 -5.51 25.85 -6.45
C ILE A 132 -5.95 26.07 -7.90
N ASP A 133 -5.00 26.09 -8.84
CA ASP A 133 -5.28 26.28 -10.25
C ASP A 133 -5.42 24.91 -10.97
N PRO A 134 -6.61 24.56 -11.49
CA PRO A 134 -6.84 23.31 -12.21
C PRO A 134 -6.02 23.21 -13.52
N LYS A 135 -5.44 24.30 -14.03
CA LYS A 135 -4.49 24.25 -15.17
C LYS A 135 -3.15 23.63 -14.78
N LEU A 136 -2.88 23.44 -13.49
CA LEU A 136 -1.66 22.84 -12.96
C LEU A 136 -0.39 23.49 -13.57
N PRO A 137 -0.19 24.81 -13.41
CA PRO A 137 0.94 25.51 -14.02
C PRO A 137 2.27 25.04 -13.43
N GLY A 138 3.25 24.86 -14.30
CA GLY A 138 4.59 24.32 -13.96
C GLY A 138 4.68 22.79 -13.93
N MET A 139 3.60 22.06 -14.23
CA MET A 139 3.61 20.59 -14.36
C MET A 139 3.78 20.16 -15.83
N SER A 140 4.49 19.06 -16.07
CA SER A 140 4.55 18.40 -17.38
C SER A 140 3.21 17.77 -17.77
N ALA A 141 2.98 17.53 -19.07
CA ALA A 141 1.76 16.92 -19.57
C ALA A 141 1.45 15.57 -18.90
N LYS A 142 2.47 14.72 -18.69
CA LYS A 142 2.30 13.45 -17.96
C LYS A 142 1.85 13.68 -16.52
N GLN A 143 2.48 14.61 -15.79
CA GLN A 143 2.12 14.90 -14.40
C GLN A 143 0.69 15.43 -14.28
N ARG A 144 0.24 16.29 -15.22
CA ARG A 144 -1.15 16.74 -15.25
C ARG A 144 -2.11 15.57 -15.41
N ARG A 145 -1.83 14.65 -16.34
CA ARG A 145 -2.65 13.46 -16.57
C ARG A 145 -2.72 12.58 -15.33
N ASP A 146 -1.58 12.33 -14.70
CA ASP A 146 -1.48 11.51 -13.49
C ASP A 146 -2.27 12.13 -12.32
N ILE A 147 -2.18 13.47 -12.14
CA ILE A 147 -2.92 14.20 -11.11
C ILE A 147 -4.43 14.08 -11.34
N TYR A 148 -4.90 14.29 -12.58
CA TYR A 148 -6.33 14.18 -12.91
C TYR A 148 -6.86 12.75 -12.77
N HIS A 149 -6.08 11.74 -13.16
CA HIS A 149 -6.43 10.34 -12.90
C HIS A 149 -6.51 10.06 -11.39
N ALA A 150 -5.58 10.57 -10.60
CA ALA A 150 -5.62 10.42 -9.15
C ALA A 150 -6.84 11.11 -8.52
N THR A 151 -7.23 12.29 -9.01
CA THR A 151 -8.47 12.99 -8.62
C THR A 151 -9.70 12.14 -8.91
N ALA A 152 -9.86 11.65 -10.14
CA ALA A 152 -11.00 10.82 -10.52
C ALA A 152 -11.03 9.49 -9.76
N LYS A 153 -9.87 8.89 -9.50
CA LYS A 153 -9.75 7.66 -8.70
C LYS A 153 -10.17 7.87 -7.25
N ALA A 154 -9.74 8.99 -6.64
CA ALA A 154 -10.15 9.33 -5.28
C ALA A 154 -11.67 9.54 -5.18
N LEU A 155 -12.28 10.18 -6.18
CA LEU A 155 -13.73 10.36 -6.25
C LEU A 155 -14.48 9.03 -6.44
N ALA A 156 -14.03 8.21 -7.39
CA ALA A 156 -14.61 6.88 -7.63
C ALA A 156 -14.55 6.01 -6.37
N PHE A 157 -13.43 6.06 -5.64
CA PHE A 157 -13.25 5.29 -4.43
C PHE A 157 -14.08 5.80 -3.25
N LEU A 158 -14.25 7.13 -3.12
CA LEU A 158 -15.24 7.69 -2.20
C LEU A 158 -16.64 7.17 -2.54
N HIS A 159 -16.98 7.12 -3.83
CA HIS A 159 -18.30 6.72 -4.27
C HIS A 159 -18.59 5.22 -4.18
N SER A 160 -17.57 4.37 -4.05
CA SER A 160 -17.73 2.92 -3.85
C SER A 160 -17.92 2.52 -2.40
N VAL A 161 -17.92 3.47 -1.45
CA VAL A 161 -18.08 3.19 -0.02
C VAL A 161 -19.50 2.72 0.31
N ASP A 162 -19.58 1.57 0.98
CA ASP A 162 -20.81 1.12 1.64
C ASP A 162 -21.02 1.92 2.94
N VAL A 163 -21.89 2.92 2.86
CA VAL A 163 -22.20 3.82 3.98
C VAL A 163 -22.88 3.12 5.15
N ASP A 164 -23.58 2.01 4.91
CA ASP A 164 -24.23 1.23 5.97
C ASP A 164 -23.18 0.46 6.77
N ALA A 165 -22.24 -0.19 6.07
CA ALA A 165 -21.16 -0.95 6.69
C ALA A 165 -20.25 -0.11 7.59
N ILE A 166 -20.09 1.19 7.29
CA ILE A 166 -19.22 2.11 8.06
C ILE A 166 -19.97 2.98 9.07
N GLY A 167 -21.25 2.69 9.33
CA GLY A 167 -22.04 3.42 10.33
C GLY A 167 -22.54 4.80 9.91
N LEU A 168 -22.53 5.09 8.61
CA LEU A 168 -23.07 6.32 8.00
C LEU A 168 -24.46 6.12 7.37
N GLY A 169 -25.12 4.99 7.61
CA GLY A 169 -26.41 4.65 7.00
C GLY A 169 -27.53 5.69 7.22
N ASN A 170 -27.46 6.41 8.36
CA ASN A 170 -28.37 7.48 8.76
C ASN A 170 -27.77 8.89 8.61
N TYR A 171 -26.65 9.04 7.90
CA TYR A 171 -25.94 10.32 7.78
C TYR A 171 -26.74 11.39 7.01
N GLY A 172 -27.69 10.98 6.15
CA GLY A 172 -28.56 11.87 5.40
C GLY A 172 -29.76 11.14 4.79
N LYS A 173 -30.67 11.89 4.15
CA LYS A 173 -31.85 11.32 3.47
C LYS A 173 -31.46 10.77 2.09
N ARG A 174 -31.77 9.50 1.83
CA ARG A 174 -31.38 8.80 0.59
C ARG A 174 -32.11 9.27 -0.67
N ASN A 175 -33.44 9.29 -0.62
CA ASN A 175 -34.28 9.43 -1.82
C ASN A 175 -34.60 10.90 -2.13
N HIS A 176 -34.69 11.27 -3.41
CA HIS A 176 -35.00 12.62 -3.87
C HIS A 176 -33.92 13.65 -3.51
N TYR A 177 -32.64 13.28 -3.60
CA TYR A 177 -31.55 14.17 -3.25
C TYR A 177 -31.54 15.42 -4.15
N CYS A 178 -31.49 15.24 -5.46
CA CYS A 178 -31.49 16.33 -6.44
C CYS A 178 -32.73 17.20 -6.27
N LYS A 179 -33.92 16.60 -6.14
CA LYS A 179 -35.17 17.35 -5.89
C LYS A 179 -35.06 18.27 -4.67
N ARG A 180 -34.62 17.72 -3.52
CA ARG A 180 -34.49 18.49 -2.28
C ARG A 180 -33.47 19.61 -2.41
N GLN A 181 -32.35 19.36 -3.10
CA GLN A 181 -31.33 20.37 -3.28
C GLN A 181 -31.79 21.51 -4.21
N VAL A 182 -32.50 21.20 -5.30
CA VAL A 182 -33.09 22.22 -6.19
C VAL A 182 -34.01 23.15 -5.39
N GLU A 183 -34.94 22.59 -4.59
CA GLU A 183 -35.84 23.42 -3.77
C GLU A 183 -35.11 24.24 -2.70
N ARG A 184 -34.10 23.63 -2.05
CA ARG A 184 -33.29 24.33 -1.04
C ARG A 184 -32.58 25.55 -1.65
N TRP A 185 -31.91 25.38 -2.78
CA TRP A 185 -31.15 26.44 -3.42
C TRP A 185 -32.05 27.49 -4.10
N ALA A 186 -33.18 27.07 -4.68
CA ALA A 186 -34.21 27.99 -5.17
C ALA A 186 -34.74 28.89 -4.06
N LYS A 187 -35.10 28.31 -2.90
CA LYS A 187 -35.54 29.07 -1.72
C LYS A 187 -34.44 30.02 -1.23
N GLN A 188 -33.19 29.56 -1.16
CA GLN A 188 -32.06 30.40 -0.75
C GLN A 188 -31.85 31.59 -1.69
N TYR A 189 -31.98 31.38 -3.00
CA TYR A 189 -31.88 32.45 -3.99
C TYR A 189 -33.02 33.46 -3.85
N LEU A 190 -34.26 33.00 -3.67
CA LEU A 190 -35.41 33.88 -3.44
C LEU A 190 -35.25 34.71 -2.16
N ILE A 191 -34.70 34.14 -1.10
CA ILE A 191 -34.40 34.88 0.14
C ILE A 191 -33.29 35.91 -0.09
N SER A 192 -32.35 35.64 -0.98
CA SER A 192 -31.18 36.50 -1.24
C SER A 192 -31.42 37.57 -2.31
N THR A 193 -32.59 37.58 -2.95
CA THR A 193 -32.90 38.46 -4.09
C THR A 193 -34.29 39.08 -3.99
N GLY A 194 -34.46 40.30 -4.51
CA GLY A 194 -35.72 41.06 -4.45
C GLY A 194 -35.53 42.44 -3.85
N GLU A 195 -36.63 43.05 -3.40
CA GLU A 195 -36.64 44.42 -2.87
C GLU A 195 -35.70 44.57 -1.65
N GLY A 196 -34.82 45.58 -1.70
CA GLY A 196 -33.79 45.82 -0.68
C GLY A 196 -32.61 44.84 -0.69
N LYS A 197 -32.50 43.99 -1.72
CA LYS A 197 -31.44 42.97 -1.88
C LYS A 197 -30.90 42.98 -3.31
N SER A 198 -30.15 41.94 -3.69
CA SER A 198 -29.69 41.77 -5.07
C SER A 198 -30.87 41.69 -6.04
N GLU A 199 -30.74 42.32 -7.20
CA GLU A 199 -31.75 42.25 -8.26
C GLU A 199 -32.00 40.79 -8.67
N ARG A 200 -33.27 40.44 -8.85
CA ARG A 200 -33.67 39.08 -9.18
C ARG A 200 -33.59 38.87 -10.68
N ASN A 201 -32.72 37.95 -11.11
CA ASN A 201 -32.65 37.52 -12.51
C ASN A 201 -33.79 36.52 -12.86
N PRO A 202 -34.69 36.84 -13.81
CA PRO A 202 -35.77 35.94 -14.23
C PRO A 202 -35.27 34.60 -14.78
N LYS A 203 -34.12 34.58 -15.46
CA LYS A 203 -33.51 33.35 -16.00
C LYS A 203 -33.09 32.36 -14.94
N MET A 204 -32.85 32.79 -13.70
CA MET A 204 -32.60 31.88 -12.58
C MET A 204 -33.86 31.14 -12.14
N LEU A 205 -35.02 31.80 -12.22
CA LEU A 205 -36.32 31.19 -11.87
C LEU A 205 -36.70 30.15 -12.94
N GLU A 206 -36.57 30.53 -14.21
CA GLU A 206 -36.75 29.59 -15.33
C GLU A 206 -35.80 28.38 -15.20
N LEU A 207 -34.55 28.60 -14.76
CA LEU A 207 -33.58 27.52 -14.57
C LEU A 207 -33.99 26.59 -13.42
N ALA A 208 -34.53 27.14 -12.32
CA ALA A 208 -35.07 26.34 -11.24
C ALA A 208 -36.26 25.48 -11.72
N ASP A 209 -37.16 26.04 -12.52
CA ASP A 209 -38.29 25.31 -13.10
C ASP A 209 -37.84 24.23 -14.07
N TRP A 210 -36.85 24.53 -14.92
CA TRP A 210 -36.26 23.55 -15.82
C TRP A 210 -35.65 22.38 -15.03
N LEU A 211 -34.89 22.66 -13.97
CA LEU A 211 -34.31 21.63 -13.11
C LEU A 211 -35.38 20.78 -12.42
N ARG A 212 -36.50 21.36 -11.96
CA ARG A 212 -37.62 20.60 -11.39
C ARG A 212 -38.22 19.60 -12.37
N GLN A 213 -38.29 19.96 -13.66
CA GLN A 213 -38.87 19.14 -14.71
C GLN A 213 -37.91 18.06 -15.24
N HIS A 214 -36.60 18.22 -15.04
CA HIS A 214 -35.55 17.35 -15.60
C HIS A 214 -34.78 16.57 -14.52
N ILE A 215 -35.38 16.37 -13.34
CA ILE A 215 -34.76 15.57 -12.27
C ILE A 215 -34.50 14.15 -12.81
N PRO A 216 -33.28 13.63 -12.68
CA PRO A 216 -32.94 12.28 -13.13
C PRO A 216 -33.86 11.22 -12.50
N PRO A 217 -34.41 10.28 -13.28
CA PRO A 217 -35.34 9.26 -12.78
C PRO A 217 -34.78 8.47 -11.58
N GLU A 218 -33.47 8.19 -11.59
CA GLU A 218 -32.75 7.47 -10.54
C GLU A 218 -32.67 8.22 -9.19
N ASP A 219 -32.90 9.53 -9.17
CA ASP A 219 -32.92 10.31 -7.92
C ASP A 219 -34.07 9.89 -7.00
N SER A 220 -35.18 9.42 -7.59
CA SER A 220 -36.40 9.07 -6.86
C SER A 220 -36.33 7.70 -6.18
N SER A 221 -35.64 6.73 -6.79
CA SER A 221 -35.55 5.35 -6.33
C SER A 221 -34.54 5.14 -5.21
N GLY A 222 -33.58 6.06 -5.04
CA GLY A 222 -32.48 5.92 -4.07
C GLY A 222 -31.46 4.82 -4.44
N THR A 223 -31.61 4.19 -5.61
CA THR A 223 -30.72 3.11 -6.08
C THR A 223 -29.31 3.59 -6.43
N THR A 224 -29.13 4.89 -6.65
CA THR A 224 -27.83 5.55 -6.86
C THR A 224 -27.35 6.32 -5.64
N THR A 225 -28.02 6.16 -4.49
CA THR A 225 -27.63 6.86 -3.26
C THR A 225 -26.33 6.29 -2.71
N GLY A 226 -25.38 7.19 -2.45
CA GLY A 226 -24.20 6.90 -1.64
C GLY A 226 -23.72 8.15 -0.93
N LEU A 227 -22.49 8.11 -0.40
CA LEU A 227 -21.86 9.28 0.21
C LEU A 227 -21.55 10.31 -0.88
N VAL A 228 -22.03 11.53 -0.66
CA VAL A 228 -21.77 12.72 -1.48
C VAL A 228 -20.90 13.65 -0.63
N HIS A 229 -19.75 14.06 -1.15
CA HIS A 229 -18.86 15.05 -0.56
C HIS A 229 -19.51 16.44 -0.55
N GLY A 230 -20.14 16.82 -1.66
CA GLY A 230 -20.85 18.08 -1.83
C GLY A 230 -19.96 19.26 -2.23
N ASP A 231 -18.64 19.16 -2.10
CA ASP A 231 -17.66 20.16 -2.59
C ASP A 231 -16.38 19.51 -3.13
N PHE A 232 -16.51 18.45 -3.93
CA PHE A 232 -15.34 17.71 -4.42
C PHE A 232 -14.67 18.45 -5.59
N ARG A 233 -13.48 19.00 -5.33
CA ARG A 233 -12.68 19.79 -6.29
C ARG A 233 -11.19 19.57 -6.03
N ILE A 234 -10.37 19.74 -7.06
CA ILE A 234 -8.94 19.40 -7.04
C ILE A 234 -8.14 20.14 -5.95
N ASP A 235 -8.56 21.34 -5.57
CA ASP A 235 -7.94 22.15 -4.53
C ASP A 235 -8.44 21.83 -3.11
N ASN A 236 -9.48 20.99 -2.97
CA ASN A 236 -9.83 20.34 -1.72
C ASN A 236 -9.10 18.99 -1.55
N LEU A 237 -8.14 18.67 -2.43
CA LEU A 237 -7.32 17.48 -2.34
C LEU A 237 -5.89 17.82 -1.93
N VAL A 238 -5.39 17.07 -0.94
CA VAL A 238 -3.97 17.06 -0.59
C VAL A 238 -3.29 15.96 -1.39
N PHE A 239 -2.32 16.32 -2.22
CA PHE A 239 -1.46 15.36 -2.92
C PHE A 239 -0.18 15.12 -2.13
N HIS A 240 0.40 13.93 -2.29
CA HIS A 240 1.69 13.60 -1.69
C HIS A 240 2.77 14.64 -2.05
N PRO A 241 3.73 14.96 -1.15
CA PRO A 241 4.76 15.97 -1.40
C PRO A 241 5.57 15.77 -2.69
N ILE A 242 5.76 14.51 -3.08
CA ILE A 242 6.62 14.12 -4.22
C ILE A 242 5.86 13.31 -5.27
N GLU A 243 4.78 12.62 -4.90
CA GLU A 243 4.07 11.68 -5.79
C GLU A 243 2.73 12.27 -6.25
N ASN A 244 2.27 11.90 -7.45
CA ASN A 244 0.98 12.33 -7.99
C ASN A 244 -0.16 11.44 -7.49
N ARG A 245 -0.27 11.29 -6.17
CA ARG A 245 -1.37 10.55 -5.51
C ARG A 245 -2.05 11.42 -4.46
N VAL A 246 -3.35 11.25 -4.31
CA VAL A 246 -4.15 11.92 -3.27
C VAL A 246 -3.88 11.24 -1.92
N ILE A 247 -3.62 12.04 -0.89
CA ILE A 247 -3.40 11.60 0.49
C ILE A 247 -4.43 12.17 1.46
N GLY A 248 -5.23 13.15 1.04
CA GLY A 248 -6.34 13.68 1.83
C GLY A 248 -7.42 14.33 0.97
N ILE A 249 -8.67 14.05 1.30
CA ILE A 249 -9.87 14.76 0.83
C ILE A 249 -10.32 15.65 1.99
N LEU A 250 -10.41 16.95 1.74
CA LEU A 250 -10.74 17.97 2.73
C LEU A 250 -12.12 18.58 2.48
N ASP A 251 -12.61 19.33 3.47
CA ASP A 251 -13.83 20.13 3.42
C ASP A 251 -15.15 19.33 3.33
N TRP A 252 -15.44 18.60 4.40
CA TRP A 252 -16.59 17.69 4.49
C TRP A 252 -17.90 18.35 4.94
N GLU A 253 -17.96 19.69 5.05
CA GLU A 253 -19.10 20.41 5.63
C GLU A 253 -20.42 20.12 4.90
N LEU A 254 -20.36 19.99 3.58
CA LEU A 254 -21.54 19.82 2.72
C LEU A 254 -21.89 18.35 2.48
N SER A 255 -21.18 17.44 3.14
CA SER A 255 -21.32 16.01 2.89
C SER A 255 -22.63 15.45 3.42
N THR A 256 -23.23 14.56 2.65
CA THR A 256 -24.51 13.92 2.98
C THR A 256 -24.71 12.64 2.17
N LEU A 257 -25.84 11.95 2.36
CA LEU A 257 -26.24 10.85 1.49
C LEU A 257 -27.09 11.40 0.33
N GLY A 258 -26.78 10.98 -0.88
CA GLY A 258 -27.48 11.46 -2.07
C GLY A 258 -26.95 10.91 -3.38
N ASN A 259 -27.29 11.60 -4.48
CA ASN A 259 -26.86 11.22 -5.82
C ASN A 259 -25.41 11.67 -6.06
N GLN A 260 -24.52 10.70 -6.18
CA GLN A 260 -23.07 10.87 -6.33
C GLN A 260 -22.65 11.54 -7.64
N MET A 261 -23.49 11.50 -8.68
CA MET A 261 -23.17 12.14 -9.96
C MET A 261 -23.13 13.68 -9.85
N CYS A 262 -23.76 14.25 -8.81
CA CYS A 262 -23.60 15.66 -8.48
C CYS A 262 -22.16 16.04 -8.13
N ASP A 263 -21.41 15.19 -7.41
CA ASP A 263 -20.00 15.46 -7.11
C ASP A 263 -19.13 15.36 -8.37
N VAL A 264 -19.45 14.42 -9.25
CA VAL A 264 -18.74 14.25 -10.53
C VAL A 264 -18.90 15.51 -11.38
N ALA A 265 -20.13 15.98 -11.58
CA ALA A 265 -20.39 17.21 -12.32
C ALA A 265 -19.77 18.44 -11.66
N TYR A 266 -19.79 18.51 -10.33
CA TYR A 266 -19.13 19.59 -9.60
C TYR A 266 -17.61 19.58 -9.80
N SER A 267 -16.98 18.41 -9.74
CA SER A 267 -15.53 18.24 -9.99
C SER A 267 -15.13 18.67 -11.41
N CYS A 268 -16.06 18.58 -12.36
CA CYS A 268 -15.89 18.93 -13.76
C CYS A 268 -16.19 20.41 -14.09
N LEU A 269 -16.60 21.25 -13.13
CA LEU A 269 -17.04 22.63 -13.43
C LEU A 269 -15.97 23.48 -14.13
N HIS A 270 -14.69 23.23 -13.87
CA HIS A 270 -13.58 23.95 -14.50
C HIS A 270 -13.48 23.72 -16.03
N TYR A 271 -14.08 22.64 -16.55
CA TYR A 271 -14.23 22.44 -18.00
C TYR A 271 -15.25 23.41 -18.62
N ILE A 272 -16.18 23.92 -17.82
CA ILE A 272 -17.40 24.57 -18.30
C ILE A 272 -17.41 26.07 -17.95
N ALA A 273 -16.91 26.43 -16.76
CA ALA A 273 -16.80 27.81 -16.30
C ALA A 273 -15.51 28.03 -15.50
N ASN A 274 -14.91 29.22 -15.62
CA ASN A 274 -13.73 29.60 -14.85
C ASN A 274 -14.12 30.22 -13.51
N VAL A 275 -14.44 29.38 -12.53
CA VAL A 275 -14.86 29.83 -11.19
C VAL A 275 -13.68 30.21 -10.27
N ALA A 276 -12.44 29.93 -10.67
CA ALA A 276 -11.25 30.00 -9.81
C ALA A 276 -10.59 31.39 -9.74
N SER A 277 -10.74 32.23 -10.77
CA SER A 277 -10.15 33.57 -10.82
C SER A 277 -11.15 34.63 -10.35
N GLY A 278 -11.07 35.03 -9.08
CA GLY A 278 -11.88 36.11 -8.51
C GLY A 278 -11.62 37.52 -9.07
N ASP A 279 -10.90 37.65 -10.18
CA ASP A 279 -10.35 38.93 -10.68
C ASP A 279 -10.75 39.29 -12.13
N ALA A 280 -11.54 38.49 -12.87
CA ALA A 280 -11.92 38.84 -14.24
C ALA A 280 -13.43 38.74 -14.51
N VAL A 281 -14.01 39.88 -14.89
CA VAL A 281 -15.41 40.06 -15.31
C VAL A 281 -15.58 39.74 -16.81
N GLU A 282 -14.49 39.54 -17.54
CA GLU A 282 -14.50 39.25 -18.98
C GLU A 282 -14.39 37.74 -19.24
N GLU A 283 -15.43 37.22 -19.89
CA GLU A 283 -15.58 35.86 -20.44
C GLU A 283 -15.23 34.70 -19.50
N ASN A 284 -16.24 34.25 -18.77
CA ASN A 284 -16.20 33.14 -17.81
C ASN A 284 -16.15 31.76 -18.52
N GLU A 285 -15.18 31.58 -19.40
CA GLU A 285 -15.04 30.41 -20.26
C GLU A 285 -14.26 29.29 -19.57
N GLY A 286 -14.84 28.09 -19.55
CA GLY A 286 -14.16 26.88 -19.07
C GLY A 286 -13.11 26.35 -20.05
N PHE A 287 -12.44 25.26 -19.66
CA PHE A 287 -11.43 24.61 -20.49
C PHE A 287 -11.97 24.10 -21.84
N GLU A 288 -13.26 23.86 -22.01
CA GLU A 288 -13.79 23.43 -23.33
C GLU A 288 -13.79 24.54 -24.38
N LEU A 289 -13.84 25.81 -23.95
CA LEU A 289 -13.90 26.97 -24.84
C LEU A 289 -12.54 27.67 -24.96
N THR A 290 -11.63 27.38 -24.03
CA THR A 290 -10.26 27.91 -24.01
C THR A 290 -9.25 26.81 -24.32
N ASN A 291 -8.14 27.10 -25.01
CA ASN A 291 -7.09 26.08 -25.19
C ASN A 291 -6.55 25.64 -23.81
N PHE A 292 -6.82 24.40 -23.41
CA PHE A 292 -6.36 23.87 -22.13
C PHE A 292 -4.99 23.21 -22.23
N PRO A 293 -4.18 23.23 -21.15
CA PRO A 293 -2.80 22.79 -21.23
C PRO A 293 -2.66 21.30 -21.57
N GLU A 294 -1.67 20.96 -22.40
CA GLU A 294 -1.37 19.57 -22.76
C GLU A 294 -1.25 18.69 -21.50
N GLY A 295 -1.92 17.54 -21.52
CA GLY A 295 -1.93 16.56 -20.44
C GLY A 295 -3.08 16.66 -19.45
N VAL A 296 -3.86 17.75 -19.44
CA VAL A 296 -5.18 17.74 -18.79
C VAL A 296 -6.11 16.89 -19.67
N PRO A 297 -6.80 15.86 -19.13
CA PRO A 297 -7.74 15.08 -19.93
C PRO A 297 -8.94 15.96 -20.33
N SER A 298 -9.51 15.71 -21.51
CA SER A 298 -10.80 16.29 -21.89
C SER A 298 -11.91 15.82 -20.95
N LEU A 299 -13.04 16.55 -20.92
CA LEU A 299 -14.19 16.17 -20.08
C LEU A 299 -14.65 14.72 -20.33
N PRO A 300 -14.81 14.24 -21.58
CA PRO A 300 -15.18 12.85 -21.83
C PRO A 300 -14.12 11.84 -21.36
N GLU A 301 -12.83 12.14 -21.45
CA GLU A 301 -11.76 11.27 -20.97
C GLU A 301 -11.77 11.14 -19.44
N TYR A 302 -11.90 12.27 -18.73
CA TYR A 302 -12.00 12.28 -17.27
C TYR A 302 -13.22 11.50 -16.78
N LEU A 303 -14.38 11.74 -17.40
CA LEU A 303 -15.61 11.01 -17.10
C LEU A 303 -15.50 9.53 -17.41
N SER A 304 -14.86 9.16 -18.52
CA SER A 304 -14.67 7.75 -18.91
C SER A 304 -13.85 7.01 -17.85
N TYR A 305 -12.76 7.63 -17.39
CA TYR A 305 -11.94 7.08 -16.32
C TYR A 305 -12.74 6.93 -15.02
N TYR A 306 -13.47 7.96 -14.60
CA TYR A 306 -14.31 7.90 -13.41
C TYR A 306 -15.40 6.81 -13.53
N CYS A 307 -16.16 6.76 -14.63
CA CYS A 307 -17.25 5.81 -14.82
C CYS A 307 -16.73 4.36 -14.82
N SER A 308 -15.57 4.13 -15.45
CA SER A 308 -14.89 2.84 -15.42
C SER A 308 -14.47 2.46 -13.99
N ALA A 309 -13.83 3.38 -13.27
CA ALA A 309 -13.34 3.12 -11.91
C ALA A 309 -14.46 2.96 -10.86
N ALA A 310 -15.60 3.61 -11.06
CA ALA A 310 -16.76 3.58 -10.17
C ALA A 310 -17.84 2.58 -10.60
N GLU A 311 -17.62 1.85 -11.71
CA GLU A 311 -18.61 0.94 -12.33
C GLU A 311 -19.97 1.62 -12.57
N ARG A 312 -19.96 2.86 -13.04
CA ARG A 312 -21.16 3.66 -13.31
C ARG A 312 -21.47 3.72 -14.81
N ALA A 313 -22.76 3.78 -15.13
CA ALA A 313 -23.22 3.99 -16.49
C ALA A 313 -22.77 5.36 -17.03
N TRP A 314 -22.54 5.42 -18.33
CA TRP A 314 -22.19 6.66 -19.03
C TRP A 314 -23.37 7.65 -18.95
N PRO A 315 -23.21 8.84 -18.32
CA PRO A 315 -24.35 9.68 -17.91
C PRO A 315 -24.88 10.59 -19.02
N VAL A 316 -24.84 10.13 -20.28
CA VAL A 316 -25.08 10.99 -21.45
C VAL A 316 -26.47 11.66 -21.46
N ALA A 317 -27.51 10.97 -20.99
CA ALA A 317 -28.88 11.47 -21.04
C ALA A 317 -29.13 12.56 -19.98
N GLU A 318 -28.53 12.43 -18.80
CA GLU A 318 -28.77 13.28 -17.64
C GLU A 318 -27.65 14.30 -17.39
N TRP A 319 -26.54 14.26 -18.14
CA TRP A 319 -25.37 15.10 -17.89
C TRP A 319 -25.67 16.61 -17.86
N LYS A 320 -26.56 17.07 -18.76
CA LYS A 320 -27.03 18.46 -18.78
C LYS A 320 -27.64 18.88 -17.45
N PHE A 321 -28.42 17.99 -16.83
CA PHE A 321 -29.02 18.24 -15.53
C PHE A 321 -27.94 18.43 -14.46
N TYR A 322 -26.98 17.50 -14.34
CA TYR A 322 -25.99 17.54 -13.26
C TYR A 322 -25.07 18.77 -13.35
N VAL A 323 -24.69 19.19 -14.56
CA VAL A 323 -23.94 20.43 -14.79
C VAL A 323 -24.78 21.66 -14.48
N ALA A 324 -25.99 21.74 -15.04
CA ALA A 324 -26.88 22.89 -14.82
C ALA A 324 -27.21 23.06 -13.34
N PHE A 325 -27.43 21.95 -12.62
CA PHE A 325 -27.65 21.93 -11.18
C PHE A 325 -26.42 22.47 -10.41
N SER A 326 -25.21 22.11 -10.82
CA SER A 326 -23.96 22.60 -10.20
C SER A 326 -23.78 24.10 -10.39
N LEU A 327 -24.04 24.61 -11.60
CA LEU A 327 -23.99 26.05 -11.92
C LEU A 327 -25.10 26.83 -11.19
N PHE A 328 -26.32 26.28 -11.14
CA PHE A 328 -27.45 26.82 -10.38
C PHE A 328 -27.10 26.98 -8.90
N ARG A 329 -26.56 25.93 -8.28
CA ARG A 329 -26.11 25.97 -6.89
C ARG A 329 -25.04 27.06 -6.67
N GLY A 330 -24.04 27.15 -7.54
CA GLY A 330 -23.01 28.19 -7.48
C GLY A 330 -23.61 29.60 -7.56
N ALA A 331 -24.54 29.83 -8.49
CA ALA A 331 -25.24 31.11 -8.64
C ALA A 331 -26.04 31.49 -7.39
N SER A 332 -26.74 30.53 -6.76
CA SER A 332 -27.44 30.75 -5.50
C SER A 332 -26.50 31.13 -4.35
N ILE A 333 -25.33 30.49 -4.26
CA ILE A 333 -24.31 30.81 -3.25
C ILE A 333 -23.79 32.24 -3.46
N PHE A 334 -23.42 32.60 -4.69
CA PHE A 334 -22.92 33.93 -5.02
C PHE A 334 -23.95 35.03 -4.79
N ALA A 335 -25.22 34.80 -5.13
CA ALA A 335 -26.31 35.73 -4.80
C ALA A 335 -26.47 35.93 -3.29
N GLY A 336 -26.29 34.87 -2.50
CA GLY A 336 -26.29 34.95 -1.03
C GLY A 336 -25.11 35.74 -0.46
N VAL A 337 -23.91 35.56 -1.02
CA VAL A 337 -22.71 36.34 -0.62
C VAL A 337 -22.90 37.82 -0.95
N HIS A 338 -23.41 38.13 -2.15
CA HIS A 338 -23.71 39.50 -2.56
C HIS A 338 -24.78 40.15 -1.67
N CYS A 339 -25.86 39.42 -1.35
CA CYS A 339 -26.89 39.88 -0.44
C CYS A 339 -26.32 40.23 0.95
N ARG A 340 -25.43 39.39 1.50
CA ARG A 340 -24.75 39.70 2.77
C ARG A 340 -23.87 40.94 2.67
N TRP A 341 -23.27 41.21 1.50
CA TRP A 341 -22.48 42.41 1.28
C TRP A 341 -23.36 43.67 1.24
N ILE A 342 -24.50 43.64 0.54
CA ILE A 342 -25.50 44.72 0.57
C ILE A 342 -25.94 45.02 2.02
N MET A 343 -26.10 43.98 2.82
CA MET A 343 -26.48 44.08 4.24
C MET A 343 -25.33 44.46 5.19
N GLY A 344 -24.11 44.69 4.68
CA GLY A 344 -22.95 45.05 5.49
C GLY A 344 -22.33 43.90 6.30
N ASN A 345 -22.72 42.65 6.05
CA ASN A 345 -22.38 41.47 6.86
C ASN A 345 -21.54 40.41 6.09
N ALA A 346 -20.86 40.78 5.01
CA ALA A 346 -20.03 39.84 4.24
C ALA A 346 -18.59 39.74 4.76
N SER A 347 -18.09 38.52 4.94
CA SER A 347 -16.70 38.24 5.35
C SER A 347 -15.65 38.52 4.26
N GLY A 348 -16.07 38.65 2.99
CA GLY A 348 -15.17 38.80 1.84
C GLY A 348 -14.82 40.25 1.44
N GLY A 349 -15.28 41.26 2.19
CA GLY A 349 -15.04 42.67 1.87
C GLY A 349 -15.51 43.06 0.46
N GLU A 350 -14.71 43.86 -0.25
CA GLU A 350 -15.06 44.40 -1.58
C GLU A 350 -15.21 43.32 -2.66
N ARG A 351 -14.55 42.16 -2.52
CA ARG A 351 -14.71 41.02 -3.45
C ARG A 351 -16.13 40.47 -3.45
N ALA A 352 -16.85 40.60 -2.33
CA ALA A 352 -18.25 40.16 -2.23
C ALA A 352 -19.20 40.99 -3.09
N ARG A 353 -18.81 42.22 -3.49
CA ARG A 353 -19.56 43.07 -4.44
C ARG A 353 -19.67 42.45 -5.83
N LEU A 354 -18.62 41.77 -6.30
CA LEU A 354 -18.58 41.20 -7.65
C LEU A 354 -19.37 39.90 -7.76
N MET A 355 -19.73 39.27 -6.63
CA MET A 355 -20.43 37.99 -6.60
C MET A 355 -21.82 38.04 -7.26
N GLY A 356 -22.50 39.20 -7.24
CA GLY A 356 -23.78 39.36 -7.94
C GLY A 356 -23.63 39.22 -9.47
N GLN A 357 -22.57 39.78 -10.03
CA GLN A 357 -22.25 39.65 -11.45
C GLN A 357 -21.82 38.22 -11.80
N MET A 358 -21.02 37.57 -10.95
CA MET A 358 -20.63 36.17 -11.13
C MET A 358 -21.83 35.23 -11.07
N ALA A 359 -22.82 35.48 -10.20
CA ALA A 359 -24.06 34.72 -10.15
C ALA A 359 -24.80 34.78 -11.51
N ASN A 360 -24.94 35.98 -12.07
CA ASN A 360 -25.54 36.17 -13.40
C ASN A 360 -24.73 35.51 -14.52
N SER A 361 -23.41 35.51 -14.41
CA SER A 361 -22.53 34.80 -15.35
C SER A 361 -22.80 33.29 -15.34
N LEU A 362 -22.85 32.65 -14.15
CA LEU A 362 -23.16 31.23 -14.03
C LEU A 362 -24.56 30.87 -14.56
N ILE A 363 -25.56 31.74 -14.37
CA ILE A 363 -26.90 31.56 -14.93
C ILE A 363 -26.85 31.53 -16.46
N ARG A 364 -26.12 32.46 -17.10
CA ARG A 364 -25.94 32.47 -18.55
C ARG A 364 -25.21 31.22 -19.04
N THR A 365 -24.14 30.81 -18.36
CA THR A 365 -23.38 29.59 -18.68
C THR A 365 -24.26 28.35 -18.60
N ALA A 366 -25.13 28.25 -17.59
CA ALA A 366 -26.06 27.12 -17.46
C ALA A 366 -27.02 27.03 -18.64
N TRP A 367 -27.64 28.15 -19.04
CA TRP A 367 -28.52 28.18 -20.21
C TRP A 367 -27.80 27.90 -21.53
N SER A 368 -26.59 28.44 -21.70
CA SER A 368 -25.75 28.12 -22.85
C SER A 368 -25.43 26.62 -22.92
N PHE A 369 -25.07 25.99 -21.79
CA PHE A 369 -24.77 24.57 -21.73
C PHE A 369 -26.00 23.69 -22.00
N ILE A 370 -27.17 24.04 -21.45
CA ILE A 370 -28.45 23.36 -21.71
C ILE A 370 -28.79 23.41 -23.21
N GLY A 371 -28.56 24.55 -23.86
CA GLY A 371 -28.87 24.79 -25.27
C GLY A 371 -27.97 24.05 -26.27
N ARG A 372 -26.85 23.44 -25.85
CA ARG A 372 -25.97 22.69 -26.75
C ARG A 372 -26.67 21.43 -27.29
N GLU A 373 -26.54 21.15 -28.58
CA GLU A 373 -27.15 19.94 -29.19
C GLU A 373 -26.56 18.65 -28.61
N SER A 374 -25.25 18.61 -28.40
CA SER A 374 -24.53 17.51 -27.75
C SER A 374 -23.54 18.06 -26.71
N VAL A 375 -23.53 17.45 -25.53
CA VAL A 375 -22.61 17.80 -24.42
C VAL A 375 -21.66 16.66 -24.04
N LEU A 376 -21.97 15.43 -24.47
CA LEU A 376 -21.15 14.24 -24.33
C LEU A 376 -21.37 13.34 -25.56
N PRO A 377 -20.36 12.57 -25.98
CA PRO A 377 -20.51 11.61 -27.07
C PRO A 377 -21.56 10.53 -26.71
N ARG A 378 -22.37 10.14 -27.70
CA ARG A 378 -23.45 9.14 -27.54
C ARG A 378 -22.94 7.75 -27.15
N GLN A 379 -21.69 7.44 -27.48
CA GLN A 379 -20.99 6.21 -27.11
C GLN A 379 -19.69 6.57 -26.41
N LEU A 380 -19.21 5.68 -25.54
CA LEU A 380 -17.92 5.80 -24.87
C LEU A 380 -16.81 5.96 -25.93
N PRO A 381 -15.84 6.89 -25.78
CA PRO A 381 -14.79 7.12 -26.77
C PRO A 381 -14.07 5.84 -27.24
N SER A 382 -13.84 5.74 -28.55
CA SER A 382 -13.45 4.51 -29.26
C SER A 382 -12.06 3.96 -28.92
N ASP A 383 -11.17 4.75 -28.31
CA ASP A 383 -9.88 4.26 -27.79
C ASP A 383 -10.05 3.22 -26.66
N VAL A 384 -11.25 3.08 -26.11
CA VAL A 384 -11.63 2.00 -25.17
C VAL A 384 -12.38 0.85 -25.88
N GLN A 385 -12.90 1.06 -27.09
CA GLN A 385 -13.63 0.06 -27.87
C GLN A 385 -12.74 -0.83 -28.74
N GLY A 386 -11.51 -0.41 -29.07
CA GLY A 386 -10.54 -1.26 -29.79
C GLY A 386 -10.20 -2.59 -29.09
N ASN A 387 -10.51 -2.72 -27.80
CA ASN A 387 -10.35 -3.94 -27.01
C ASN A 387 -11.65 -4.77 -26.84
N LYS A 388 -12.76 -4.40 -27.49
CA LYS A 388 -14.06 -5.08 -27.30
C LYS A 388 -14.35 -6.20 -28.31
N GLN A 389 -13.78 -6.19 -29.52
CA GLN A 389 -14.18 -7.18 -30.55
C GLN A 389 -13.42 -8.52 -30.53
N GLN A 390 -12.34 -8.65 -29.76
CA GLN A 390 -11.76 -9.96 -29.42
C GLN A 390 -12.29 -10.54 -28.11
N LYS A 391 -13.15 -9.81 -27.38
CA LYS A 391 -13.71 -10.22 -26.08
C LYS A 391 -15.01 -11.02 -26.14
N VAL A 392 -15.72 -11.04 -27.27
CA VAL A 392 -17.12 -11.52 -27.29
C VAL A 392 -17.26 -13.05 -27.39
N GLU A 393 -16.22 -13.80 -27.81
CA GLU A 393 -16.31 -15.27 -27.86
C GLU A 393 -15.78 -15.99 -26.59
N GLU A 394 -15.01 -15.32 -25.72
CA GLU A 394 -14.60 -15.87 -24.41
C GLU A 394 -15.59 -15.52 -23.27
N GLU A 395 -16.50 -14.55 -23.47
CA GLU A 395 -17.40 -14.00 -22.45
C GLU A 395 -18.66 -14.84 -22.18
N SER A 396 -18.86 -15.98 -22.86
CA SER A 396 -20.04 -16.85 -22.65
C SER A 396 -19.86 -17.96 -21.59
N LYS A 397 -18.75 -17.97 -20.83
CA LYS A 397 -18.53 -18.92 -19.71
C LYS A 397 -18.23 -18.31 -18.34
N VAL A 398 -18.33 -17.00 -18.16
CA VAL A 398 -18.16 -16.39 -16.82
C VAL A 398 -19.32 -15.47 -16.49
N GLN A 399 -20.48 -16.07 -16.22
CA GLN A 399 -21.58 -15.43 -15.52
C GLN A 399 -21.95 -16.27 -14.30
N PHE A 400 -21.09 -16.21 -13.28
CA PHE A 400 -21.48 -16.40 -11.88
C PHE A 400 -20.53 -15.54 -11.02
N LEU A 401 -20.98 -14.33 -10.67
CA LEU A 401 -20.62 -13.52 -9.48
C LEU A 401 -19.15 -13.47 -9.03
N SER A 402 -18.55 -12.27 -8.95
CA SER A 402 -17.38 -12.03 -8.09
C SER A 402 -17.68 -10.96 -7.04
N MET A 403 -18.36 -11.36 -5.97
CA MET A 403 -18.20 -10.73 -4.66
C MET A 403 -16.76 -10.98 -4.18
N GLY A 404 -15.85 -10.05 -4.42
CA GLY A 404 -14.45 -10.22 -4.04
C GLY A 404 -14.25 -10.13 -2.52
N GLY A 405 -14.03 -11.27 -1.85
CA GLY A 405 -13.68 -11.28 -0.42
C GLY A 405 -12.31 -10.63 -0.11
N LYS A 406 -12.03 -10.36 1.18
CA LYS A 406 -10.77 -9.74 1.68
C LYS A 406 -9.50 -10.35 1.07
N PHE A 407 -9.52 -11.65 0.80
CA PHE A 407 -8.40 -12.43 0.29
C PHE A 407 -8.49 -12.73 -1.22
N VAL A 408 -9.18 -11.91 -2.00
CA VAL A 408 -9.19 -12.03 -3.46
C VAL A 408 -8.04 -11.20 -4.03
N PRO A 409 -7.08 -11.81 -4.76
CA PRO A 409 -5.99 -11.07 -5.38
C PRO A 409 -6.51 -10.16 -6.49
N ASN A 410 -5.89 -8.99 -6.64
CA ASN A 410 -6.21 -8.05 -7.73
C ASN A 410 -5.74 -8.59 -9.09
N GLN A 411 -6.18 -7.94 -10.18
CA GLN A 411 -5.89 -8.38 -11.55
C GLN A 411 -4.38 -8.48 -11.83
N LYS A 412 -3.57 -7.52 -11.36
CA LYS A 412 -2.11 -7.55 -11.55
C LYS A 412 -1.49 -8.81 -10.95
N VAL A 413 -1.92 -9.20 -9.75
CA VAL A 413 -1.46 -10.41 -9.09
C VAL A 413 -1.96 -11.64 -9.84
N GLN A 414 -3.22 -11.66 -10.30
CA GLN A 414 -3.75 -12.77 -11.10
C GLN A 414 -2.95 -12.97 -12.41
N ASP A 415 -2.66 -11.90 -13.14
CA ASP A 415 -1.87 -11.97 -14.37
C ASP A 415 -0.46 -12.57 -14.10
N LEU A 416 0.18 -12.17 -13.00
CA LEU A 416 1.48 -12.73 -12.60
C LEU A 416 1.37 -14.20 -12.17
N ARG A 417 0.29 -14.57 -11.47
CA ARG A 417 0.02 -15.96 -11.09
C ARG A 417 -0.15 -16.84 -12.32
N ASP A 418 -0.96 -16.42 -13.29
CA ASP A 418 -1.24 -17.20 -14.49
C ASP A 418 0.02 -17.42 -15.32
N ARG A 419 0.86 -16.39 -15.43
CA ARG A 419 2.17 -16.48 -16.10
C ARG A 419 3.12 -17.41 -15.36
N LEU A 420 3.18 -17.34 -14.02
CA LEU A 420 3.96 -18.27 -13.21
C LEU A 420 3.46 -19.71 -13.37
N ILE A 421 2.15 -19.95 -13.31
CA ILE A 421 1.56 -21.29 -13.48
C ILE A 421 1.94 -21.85 -14.85
N LYS A 422 1.83 -21.04 -15.91
CA LYS A 422 2.23 -21.42 -17.26
C LYS A 422 3.72 -21.74 -17.32
N PHE A 423 4.58 -20.91 -16.72
CA PHE A 423 6.02 -21.14 -16.67
C PHE A 423 6.37 -22.43 -15.91
N MET A 424 5.73 -22.66 -14.77
CA MET A 424 5.90 -23.88 -13.97
C MET A 424 5.56 -25.14 -14.77
N ASN A 425 4.42 -25.13 -15.47
CA ASN A 425 3.96 -26.26 -16.28
C ASN A 425 4.85 -26.53 -17.49
N ASN A 426 5.26 -25.47 -18.19
CA ASN A 426 5.98 -25.60 -19.45
C ASN A 426 7.49 -25.83 -19.27
N HIS A 427 8.06 -25.37 -18.16
CA HIS A 427 9.51 -25.29 -18.02
C HIS A 427 10.04 -25.91 -16.72
N ILE A 428 9.38 -25.70 -15.57
CA ILE A 428 9.92 -26.19 -14.28
C ILE A 428 9.63 -27.67 -14.08
N TYR A 429 8.36 -28.08 -14.05
CA TYR A 429 8.01 -29.48 -13.75
C TYR A 429 8.67 -30.49 -14.73
N PRO A 430 8.77 -30.21 -16.05
CA PRO A 430 9.48 -31.10 -16.96
C PRO A 430 10.98 -31.26 -16.63
N MET A 431 11.61 -30.24 -16.06
CA MET A 431 13.05 -30.21 -15.76
C MET A 431 13.41 -30.78 -14.38
N GLU A 432 12.45 -30.99 -13.48
CA GLU A 432 12.73 -31.47 -12.12
C GLU A 432 13.54 -32.77 -12.13
N SER A 433 13.18 -33.72 -13.01
CA SER A 433 13.89 -35.00 -13.11
C SER A 433 15.37 -34.84 -13.51
N GLU A 434 15.69 -33.90 -14.39
CA GLU A 434 17.07 -33.60 -14.80
C GLU A 434 17.85 -32.91 -13.67
N PHE A 435 17.21 -32.01 -12.92
CA PHE A 435 17.83 -31.40 -11.74
C PHE A 435 18.17 -32.45 -10.68
N TYR A 436 17.25 -33.39 -10.41
CA TYR A 436 17.54 -34.49 -9.48
C TYR A 436 18.66 -35.41 -9.97
N LYS A 437 18.74 -35.71 -11.27
CA LYS A 437 19.86 -36.49 -11.84
C LYS A 437 21.20 -35.81 -11.59
N LEU A 438 21.29 -34.49 -11.79
CA LEU A 438 22.52 -33.75 -11.48
C LEU A 438 22.83 -33.78 -9.98
N ALA A 439 21.83 -33.53 -9.13
CA ALA A 439 21.97 -33.51 -7.67
C ALA A 439 22.43 -34.86 -7.09
N GLN A 440 22.07 -35.98 -7.73
CA GLN A 440 22.51 -37.32 -7.33
C GLN A 440 23.85 -37.75 -7.96
N SER A 441 24.41 -36.94 -8.86
CA SER A 441 25.66 -37.27 -9.57
C SER A 441 26.93 -36.88 -8.79
N SER A 442 28.09 -37.27 -9.31
CA SER A 442 29.39 -36.77 -8.85
C SER A 442 29.61 -35.28 -9.13
N LYS A 443 28.81 -34.67 -10.02
CA LYS A 443 28.87 -33.25 -10.40
C LYS A 443 27.85 -32.38 -9.67
N ARG A 444 27.23 -32.88 -8.59
CA ARG A 444 26.11 -32.22 -7.90
C ARG A 444 26.37 -30.79 -7.40
N TRP A 445 27.62 -30.43 -7.12
CA TRP A 445 28.02 -29.07 -6.73
C TRP A 445 28.31 -28.12 -7.90
N THR A 446 27.94 -28.51 -9.12
CA THR A 446 28.10 -27.67 -10.32
C THR A 446 26.79 -27.00 -10.70
N ILE A 447 26.88 -25.93 -11.49
CA ILE A 447 25.72 -25.17 -11.96
C ILE A 447 25.10 -25.90 -13.15
N HIS A 448 23.78 -26.12 -13.12
CA HIS A 448 23.07 -26.71 -14.25
C HIS A 448 22.90 -25.67 -15.38
N PRO A 449 23.39 -25.90 -16.62
CA PRO A 449 23.30 -24.91 -17.70
C PRO A 449 21.86 -24.49 -18.05
N GLU A 450 20.92 -25.44 -18.04
CA GLU A 450 19.50 -25.13 -18.28
C GLU A 450 18.88 -24.28 -17.15
N GLU A 451 19.37 -24.38 -15.90
CA GLU A 451 18.87 -23.51 -14.83
C GLU A 451 19.15 -22.03 -15.15
N GLU A 452 20.35 -21.74 -15.69
CA GLU A 452 20.72 -20.38 -16.10
C GLU A 452 19.91 -19.90 -17.31
N LYS A 453 19.64 -20.77 -18.28
CA LYS A 453 18.74 -20.44 -19.40
C LYS A 453 17.32 -20.12 -18.92
N LEU A 454 16.80 -20.89 -17.96
CA LEU A 454 15.48 -20.64 -17.37
C LEU A 454 15.43 -19.31 -16.60
N LYS A 455 16.52 -18.90 -15.93
CA LYS A 455 16.60 -17.58 -15.29
C LYS A 455 16.52 -16.45 -16.32
N GLU A 456 17.25 -16.56 -17.43
CA GLU A 456 17.17 -15.56 -18.50
C GLU A 456 15.78 -15.50 -19.14
N LEU A 457 15.12 -16.66 -19.32
CA LEU A 457 13.73 -16.71 -19.77
C LEU A 457 12.80 -16.03 -18.76
N ALA A 458 12.91 -16.35 -17.47
CA ALA A 458 12.12 -15.73 -16.41
C ALA A 458 12.30 -14.21 -16.36
N LYS A 459 13.53 -13.70 -16.56
CA LYS A 459 13.80 -12.25 -16.72
C LYS A 459 13.08 -11.66 -17.92
N SER A 460 13.14 -12.32 -19.08
CA SER A 460 12.48 -11.85 -20.31
C SER A 460 10.95 -11.80 -20.16
N GLU A 461 10.39 -12.69 -19.35
CA GLU A 461 8.98 -12.68 -18.97
C GLU A 461 8.70 -11.81 -17.73
N GLY A 462 9.63 -11.02 -17.22
CA GLY A 462 9.38 -10.17 -16.05
C GLY A 462 8.95 -10.92 -14.78
N LEU A 463 9.28 -12.21 -14.67
CA LEU A 463 9.06 -13.07 -13.51
C LEU A 463 10.32 -13.09 -12.62
N TRP A 464 10.90 -11.91 -12.36
CA TRP A 464 12.20 -11.78 -11.71
C TRP A 464 12.14 -10.81 -10.53
N ASN A 465 12.81 -11.15 -9.41
CA ASN A 465 12.86 -10.33 -8.19
C ASN A 465 11.47 -9.92 -7.67
N LEU A 466 10.49 -10.83 -7.75
CA LEU A 466 9.09 -10.56 -7.43
C LEU A 466 8.84 -10.24 -5.95
N PHE A 467 9.82 -10.51 -5.08
CA PHE A 467 9.74 -10.33 -3.62
C PHE A 467 10.00 -8.90 -3.14
N ILE A 468 10.55 -8.02 -3.98
CA ILE A 468 11.06 -6.71 -3.52
C ILE A 468 9.89 -5.74 -3.25
N PRO A 469 9.73 -5.25 -2.00
CA PRO A 469 8.68 -4.28 -1.69
C PRO A 469 8.97 -2.90 -2.28
N LEU A 470 7.91 -2.16 -2.62
CA LEU A 470 7.99 -0.83 -3.25
C LEU A 470 8.88 0.15 -2.46
N HIS A 471 8.74 0.20 -1.14
CA HIS A 471 9.50 1.12 -0.28
C HIS A 471 11.01 0.81 -0.27
N SER A 472 11.38 -0.47 -0.24
CA SER A 472 12.77 -0.92 -0.28
C SER A 472 13.41 -0.59 -1.63
N ALA A 473 12.68 -0.81 -2.72
CA ALA A 473 13.10 -0.38 -4.05
C ALA A 473 13.29 1.14 -4.14
N ALA A 474 12.37 1.93 -3.59
CA ALA A 474 12.47 3.39 -3.58
C ALA A 474 13.69 3.91 -2.79
N ARG A 475 14.02 3.29 -1.64
CA ARG A 475 15.24 3.61 -0.88
C ARG A 475 16.49 3.31 -1.72
N ALA A 476 16.58 2.11 -2.29
CA ALA A 476 17.73 1.71 -3.08
C ALA A 476 17.95 2.63 -4.28
N ARG A 477 16.89 3.01 -5.00
CA ARG A 477 16.95 4.00 -6.09
C ARG A 477 17.54 5.33 -5.63
N ARG A 478 17.10 5.87 -4.49
CA ARG A 478 17.62 7.15 -3.97
C ARG A 478 19.12 7.09 -3.67
N ILE A 479 19.60 6.01 -3.08
CA ILE A 479 21.01 5.85 -2.72
C ILE A 479 21.87 5.65 -3.97
N LEU A 480 21.43 4.80 -4.90
CA LEU A 480 22.18 4.50 -6.12
C LEU A 480 22.17 5.67 -7.13
N ASN A 481 21.12 6.50 -7.15
CA ASN A 481 21.01 7.67 -8.03
C ASN A 481 21.68 8.94 -7.47
N GLY A 482 22.04 8.95 -6.18
CA GLY A 482 22.72 10.08 -5.53
C GLY A 482 24.23 10.16 -5.80
N GLY A 483 24.82 9.13 -6.42
CA GLY A 483 26.25 9.06 -6.74
C GLY A 483 26.62 9.62 -8.13
N LYS A 484 27.89 10.02 -8.30
CA LYS A 484 28.45 10.68 -9.52
C LYS A 484 28.33 9.90 -10.86
N HIS A 485 27.69 8.73 -10.88
CA HIS A 485 27.58 7.81 -12.05
C HIS A 485 26.11 7.61 -12.53
N GLY A 486 25.17 8.45 -12.10
CA GLY A 486 23.72 8.15 -12.06
C GLY A 486 22.92 8.05 -13.37
N ALA A 487 23.41 8.45 -14.54
CA ALA A 487 22.54 8.52 -15.74
C ALA A 487 22.34 7.18 -16.47
N LEU A 488 23.36 6.33 -16.55
CA LEU A 488 23.31 5.06 -17.30
C LEU A 488 22.83 3.88 -16.44
N ILE A 489 23.08 3.93 -15.13
CA ILE A 489 22.70 2.89 -14.16
C ILE A 489 21.19 2.91 -13.89
N ALA A 490 20.56 4.09 -13.89
CA ALA A 490 19.15 4.28 -13.51
C ALA A 490 18.17 3.43 -14.32
N LYS A 491 18.35 3.28 -15.64
CA LYS A 491 17.46 2.48 -16.51
C LYS A 491 17.53 0.98 -16.23
N THR A 492 18.72 0.45 -15.93
CA THR A 492 18.93 -0.99 -15.68
C THR A 492 18.56 -1.37 -14.25
N SER A 493 18.80 -0.48 -13.28
CA SER A 493 18.41 -0.71 -11.88
C SER A 493 16.90 -0.75 -11.69
N ASP A 494 16.13 0.01 -12.48
CA ASP A 494 14.67 0.03 -12.35
C ASP A 494 14.00 -1.30 -12.73
N LEU A 495 14.55 -2.01 -13.71
CA LEU A 495 14.10 -3.36 -14.09
C LEU A 495 14.49 -4.42 -13.04
N LEU A 496 15.63 -4.25 -12.39
CA LEU A 496 16.14 -5.19 -11.39
C LEU A 496 15.40 -5.12 -10.05
N LEU A 497 14.67 -4.04 -9.77
CA LEU A 497 13.95 -3.87 -8.50
C LEU A 497 12.58 -4.57 -8.47
N GLY A 498 12.22 -5.29 -9.53
CA GLY A 498 11.06 -6.18 -9.56
C GLY A 498 9.70 -5.47 -9.63
N ALA A 499 8.64 -6.25 -9.39
CA ALA A 499 7.25 -5.85 -9.62
C ALA A 499 6.66 -4.90 -8.55
N GLY A 500 7.40 -4.64 -7.46
CA GLY A 500 6.97 -3.76 -6.37
C GLY A 500 5.68 -4.23 -5.71
N LEU A 501 5.65 -5.47 -5.24
CA LEU A 501 4.49 -6.10 -4.63
C LEU A 501 4.46 -5.88 -3.11
N THR A 502 3.27 -5.93 -2.51
CA THR A 502 3.15 -6.07 -1.05
C THR A 502 3.44 -7.52 -0.62
N ASN A 503 3.65 -7.78 0.68
CA ASN A 503 3.87 -9.13 1.18
C ASN A 503 2.65 -10.03 0.90
N PHE A 504 1.44 -9.49 1.06
CA PHE A 504 0.18 -10.17 0.74
C PHE A 504 0.09 -10.54 -0.75
N GLU A 505 0.36 -9.58 -1.65
CA GLU A 505 0.34 -9.84 -3.10
C GLU A 505 1.39 -10.88 -3.51
N TYR A 506 2.61 -10.76 -2.98
CA TYR A 506 3.70 -11.69 -3.26
C TYR A 506 3.42 -13.10 -2.71
N GLY A 507 2.61 -13.23 -1.66
CA GLY A 507 2.27 -14.52 -1.07
C GLY A 507 1.58 -15.47 -2.03
N TYR A 508 0.73 -14.96 -2.91
CA TYR A 508 0.11 -15.76 -3.95
C TYR A 508 1.11 -16.30 -4.98
N LEU A 509 2.19 -15.56 -5.24
CA LEU A 509 3.24 -15.98 -6.16
C LEU A 509 4.16 -17.01 -5.47
N CYS A 510 4.44 -16.82 -4.18
CA CYS A 510 5.15 -17.80 -3.35
C CYS A 510 4.43 -19.15 -3.29
N GLU A 511 3.10 -19.17 -3.22
CA GLU A 511 2.32 -20.41 -3.25
C GLU A 511 2.56 -21.19 -4.55
N ILE A 512 2.65 -20.52 -5.70
CA ILE A 512 2.94 -21.18 -6.98
C ILE A 512 4.38 -21.69 -7.01
N MET A 513 5.35 -20.85 -6.63
CA MET A 513 6.77 -21.23 -6.60
C MET A 513 7.06 -22.35 -5.60
N GLY A 514 6.31 -22.41 -4.48
CA GLY A 514 6.48 -23.42 -3.44
C GLY A 514 6.11 -24.84 -3.85
N ARG A 515 5.47 -25.02 -5.01
CA ARG A 515 5.13 -26.34 -5.56
C ARG A 515 6.37 -27.12 -6.04
N SER A 516 7.54 -26.48 -6.10
CA SER A 516 8.82 -27.09 -6.46
C SER A 516 9.94 -26.51 -5.60
N VAL A 517 10.87 -27.36 -5.15
CA VAL A 517 12.10 -26.91 -4.45
C VAL A 517 13.03 -26.09 -5.36
N TRP A 518 12.94 -26.27 -6.68
CA TRP A 518 13.82 -25.64 -7.66
C TRP A 518 13.34 -24.27 -8.13
N ALA A 519 12.01 -24.06 -8.15
CA ALA A 519 11.38 -22.89 -8.75
C ALA A 519 11.83 -21.53 -8.14
N PRO A 520 11.90 -21.34 -6.81
CA PRO A 520 12.23 -20.03 -6.25
C PRO A 520 13.56 -19.46 -6.77
N GLN A 521 14.57 -20.31 -6.97
CA GLN A 521 15.88 -19.88 -7.45
C GLN A 521 15.84 -19.38 -8.91
N ILE A 522 14.98 -19.96 -9.75
CA ILE A 522 14.83 -19.60 -11.16
C ILE A 522 14.19 -18.21 -11.33
N PHE A 523 13.39 -17.77 -10.36
CA PHE A 523 12.77 -16.43 -10.35
C PHE A 523 13.55 -15.40 -9.50
N ASN A 524 14.75 -15.78 -9.02
CA ASN A 524 15.55 -15.04 -8.02
C ASN A 524 14.80 -14.70 -6.73
N CYS A 525 13.88 -15.58 -6.38
CA CYS A 525 13.00 -15.50 -5.22
C CYS A 525 13.35 -16.58 -4.19
N GLY A 526 14.55 -17.17 -4.23
CA GLY A 526 15.00 -18.22 -3.32
C GLY A 526 15.72 -17.71 -2.07
N ALA A 527 15.49 -18.36 -0.93
CA ALA A 527 16.30 -18.15 0.28
C ALA A 527 17.69 -18.80 0.13
N PRO A 528 18.74 -18.31 0.82
CA PRO A 528 18.73 -17.17 1.75
C PRO A 528 18.88 -15.81 1.06
N ASP A 529 19.04 -15.78 -0.27
CA ASP A 529 19.37 -14.57 -1.04
C ASP A 529 18.32 -13.48 -0.93
N THR A 530 17.01 -13.82 -0.97
CA THR A 530 15.96 -12.81 -0.77
C THR A 530 16.10 -12.07 0.55
N GLY A 531 16.36 -12.79 1.65
CA GLY A 531 16.58 -12.18 2.96
C GLY A 531 17.87 -11.38 3.05
N ASN A 532 18.94 -11.83 2.38
CA ASN A 532 20.20 -11.08 2.29
C ASN A 532 20.04 -9.79 1.46
N MET A 533 19.31 -9.86 0.34
CA MET A 533 18.97 -8.71 -0.49
C MET A 533 18.10 -7.71 0.27
N GLU A 534 17.10 -8.16 1.05
CA GLU A 534 16.29 -7.29 1.91
C GLU A 534 17.13 -6.56 2.97
N VAL A 535 18.07 -7.25 3.62
CA VAL A 535 19.02 -6.63 4.57
C VAL A 535 19.82 -5.52 3.89
N LEU A 536 20.37 -5.78 2.71
CA LEU A 536 21.13 -4.78 1.96
C LEU A 536 20.22 -3.62 1.54
N LEU A 537 19.04 -3.89 0.98
CA LEU A 537 18.05 -2.89 0.59
C LEU A 537 17.66 -1.96 1.74
N GLN A 538 17.57 -2.49 2.96
CA GLN A 538 17.14 -1.72 4.14
C GLN A 538 18.30 -1.00 4.86
N TYR A 539 19.47 -1.65 4.97
CA TYR A 539 20.56 -1.22 5.87
C TYR A 539 21.89 -0.94 5.16
N GLY A 540 22.04 -1.38 3.91
CA GLY A 540 23.27 -1.17 3.14
C GLY A 540 23.52 0.30 2.84
N ASN A 541 24.80 0.68 2.85
CA ASN A 541 25.31 1.94 2.31
C ASN A 541 25.61 1.84 0.80
N GLU A 542 25.93 2.96 0.14
CA GLU A 542 26.13 3.01 -1.32
C GLU A 542 27.16 1.98 -1.83
N GLU A 543 28.34 1.90 -1.20
CA GLU A 543 29.39 0.95 -1.61
C GLU A 543 28.93 -0.50 -1.46
N GLN A 544 28.29 -0.83 -0.33
CA GLN A 544 27.77 -2.18 -0.08
C GLN A 544 26.65 -2.55 -1.06
N LEU A 545 25.79 -1.60 -1.45
CA LEU A 545 24.75 -1.83 -2.44
C LEU A 545 25.34 -2.10 -3.83
N GLN A 546 26.34 -1.33 -4.23
CA GLN A 546 27.02 -1.49 -5.53
C GLN A 546 27.77 -2.82 -5.61
N GLU A 547 28.54 -3.15 -4.56
CA GLU A 547 29.39 -4.34 -4.52
C GLU A 547 28.57 -5.63 -4.40
N TRP A 548 27.52 -5.63 -3.57
CA TRP A 548 26.84 -6.87 -3.19
C TRP A 548 25.40 -6.96 -3.66
N LEU A 549 24.60 -5.90 -3.51
CA LEU A 549 23.18 -5.96 -3.86
C LEU A 549 22.98 -6.07 -5.38
N LEU A 550 23.68 -5.25 -6.18
CA LEU A 550 23.47 -5.27 -7.63
C LEU A 550 23.79 -6.62 -8.28
N PRO A 551 24.90 -7.31 -7.94
CA PRO A 551 25.14 -8.67 -8.44
C PRO A 551 24.08 -9.69 -7.98
N LEU A 552 23.59 -9.60 -6.75
CA LEU A 552 22.52 -10.46 -6.24
C LEU A 552 21.20 -10.23 -6.99
N LEU A 553 20.82 -8.98 -7.25
CA LEU A 553 19.63 -8.64 -8.02
C LEU A 553 19.71 -9.12 -9.48
N LYS A 554 20.91 -9.15 -10.07
CA LYS A 554 21.17 -9.71 -11.39
C LYS A 554 21.15 -11.24 -11.42
N GLY A 555 21.29 -11.88 -10.26
CA GLY A 555 21.45 -13.33 -10.12
C GLY A 555 22.83 -13.86 -10.51
N SER A 556 23.84 -12.99 -10.65
CA SER A 556 25.20 -13.38 -11.08
C SER A 556 26.06 -13.93 -9.93
N ILE A 557 25.68 -13.64 -8.68
CA ILE A 557 26.26 -14.25 -7.48
C ILE A 557 25.15 -14.77 -6.58
N ARG A 558 25.52 -15.60 -5.62
CA ARG A 558 24.67 -16.08 -4.51
C ARG A 558 25.29 -15.66 -3.18
N SER A 559 24.54 -15.89 -2.11
CA SER A 559 24.92 -15.50 -0.77
C SER A 559 24.53 -16.53 0.29
N GLY A 560 25.20 -16.48 1.43
CA GLY A 560 24.91 -17.26 2.62
C GLY A 560 24.64 -16.37 3.83
N PHE A 561 23.88 -16.87 4.80
CA PHE A 561 23.71 -16.21 6.10
C PHE A 561 24.26 -17.09 7.21
N ALA A 562 25.35 -16.64 7.82
CA ALA A 562 26.12 -17.41 8.77
C ALA A 562 25.85 -16.91 10.20
N MET A 563 24.79 -17.44 10.81
CA MET A 563 24.37 -17.11 12.17
C MET A 563 24.55 -18.27 13.14
N THR A 564 24.01 -19.44 12.81
CA THR A 564 23.98 -20.61 13.70
C THR A 564 25.38 -21.15 13.97
N GLU A 565 25.63 -21.53 15.22
CA GLU A 565 26.90 -22.09 15.70
C GLU A 565 26.69 -23.51 16.22
N PRO A 566 27.61 -24.46 15.95
CA PRO A 566 27.44 -25.85 16.37
C PRO A 566 27.60 -26.06 17.89
N GLN A 567 28.41 -25.22 18.54
CA GLN A 567 28.80 -25.40 19.95
C GLN A 567 27.84 -24.73 20.96
N VAL A 568 26.86 -23.95 20.49
CA VAL A 568 25.90 -23.24 21.35
C VAL A 568 24.47 -23.36 20.82
N ALA A 569 23.50 -23.32 21.73
CA ALA A 569 22.07 -23.31 21.42
C ALA A 569 21.67 -21.99 20.74
N SER A 570 21.81 -21.94 19.41
CA SER A 570 21.65 -20.74 18.59
C SER A 570 20.20 -20.27 18.41
N SER A 571 19.22 -21.03 18.92
CA SER A 571 17.82 -20.61 18.99
C SER A 571 17.65 -19.39 19.90
N ASP A 572 18.51 -19.25 20.90
CA ASP A 572 18.74 -17.98 21.60
C ASP A 572 19.96 -17.28 20.97
N ALA A 573 19.68 -16.23 20.21
CA ALA A 573 20.72 -15.48 19.50
C ALA A 573 21.71 -14.76 20.44
N THR A 574 21.43 -14.65 21.75
CA THR A 574 22.38 -14.10 22.71
C THR A 574 23.56 -15.04 22.98
N ASN A 575 23.39 -16.34 22.75
CA ASN A 575 24.41 -17.37 22.93
C ASN A 575 25.48 -17.39 21.84
N ILE A 576 25.29 -16.68 20.72
CA ILE A 576 26.28 -16.58 19.64
C ILE A 576 27.65 -16.12 20.19
N GLU A 577 28.74 -16.81 19.86
CA GLU A 577 30.08 -16.55 20.41
C GLU A 577 31.14 -16.20 19.35
N CYS A 578 30.87 -16.41 18.06
CA CYS A 578 31.76 -16.02 16.97
C CYS A 578 32.22 -14.57 17.16
N SER A 579 33.53 -14.36 17.27
CA SER A 579 34.13 -13.09 17.66
C SER A 579 34.44 -12.24 16.45
N ILE A 580 34.06 -10.96 16.50
CA ILE A 580 34.39 -9.94 15.51
C ILE A 580 35.16 -8.83 16.23
N LYS A 581 36.50 -8.83 16.13
CA LYS A 581 37.35 -7.86 16.84
C LYS A 581 37.84 -6.78 15.89
N ARG A 582 37.59 -5.52 16.24
CA ARG A 582 38.17 -4.38 15.52
C ARG A 582 39.67 -4.32 15.79
N VAL A 583 40.47 -4.19 14.73
CA VAL A 583 41.93 -4.08 14.80
C VAL A 583 42.45 -2.99 13.87
N LEU A 584 43.54 -2.35 14.28
CA LEU A 584 44.31 -1.46 13.41
C LEU A 584 45.29 -2.28 12.59
N LYS A 585 45.28 -2.12 11.26
CA LYS A 585 46.23 -2.82 10.39
C LYS A 585 47.58 -2.10 10.44
N THR A 586 48.52 -2.62 11.22
CA THR A 586 49.90 -2.09 11.23
C THR A 586 50.70 -2.69 10.07
N CYS A 587 51.13 -1.84 9.13
CA CYS A 587 52.18 -2.14 8.15
C CYS A 587 53.40 -1.26 8.46
N PRO A 588 54.64 -1.77 8.39
CA PRO A 588 55.84 -0.98 8.70
C PRO A 588 56.06 0.23 7.77
N PHE A 589 55.39 0.28 6.62
CA PHE A 589 55.60 1.31 5.58
C PHE A 589 54.42 2.26 5.35
N TYR A 590 53.21 1.98 5.89
CA TYR A 590 52.03 2.85 5.74
C TYR A 590 51.06 2.71 6.93
N ARG A 591 50.43 3.81 7.38
CA ARG A 591 49.23 3.72 8.25
C ARG A 591 48.07 3.19 7.40
N LEU A 592 47.67 1.93 7.61
CA LEU A 592 46.51 1.33 6.95
C LEU A 592 45.30 1.36 7.89
N GLY A 593 44.14 1.64 7.31
CA GLY A 593 42.89 1.92 8.03
C GLY A 593 42.36 0.76 8.89
N GLU A 594 41.25 1.04 9.55
CA GLU A 594 40.59 0.13 10.48
C GLU A 594 40.05 -1.13 9.77
N SER A 595 40.13 -2.28 10.45
CA SER A 595 39.66 -3.58 9.96
C SER A 595 39.04 -4.41 11.08
N TYR A 596 38.41 -5.52 10.73
CA TYR A 596 37.94 -6.53 11.68
C TYR A 596 38.63 -7.87 11.45
N ILE A 597 38.87 -8.60 12.53
CA ILE A 597 39.25 -10.01 12.53
C ILE A 597 38.06 -10.84 13.02
N ILE A 598 37.67 -11.83 12.22
CA ILE A 598 36.57 -12.75 12.55
C ILE A 598 37.15 -14.12 12.91
N ASN A 599 36.71 -14.67 14.04
CA ASN A 599 37.09 -16.00 14.52
C ASN A 599 35.88 -16.76 15.07
N GLY A 600 35.66 -17.99 14.59
CA GLY A 600 34.57 -18.84 15.09
C GLY A 600 34.17 -19.94 14.13
N LYS A 601 33.10 -20.65 14.48
CA LYS A 601 32.50 -21.70 13.64
C LYS A 601 31.04 -21.36 13.37
N LYS A 602 30.58 -21.61 12.15
CA LYS A 602 29.17 -21.49 11.74
C LYS A 602 28.75 -22.77 11.04
N TRP A 603 27.48 -23.13 11.15
CA TRP A 603 26.91 -24.27 10.45
C TRP A 603 25.49 -23.97 9.99
N TRP A 604 24.94 -24.82 9.12
CA TRP A 604 23.67 -24.55 8.43
C TRP A 604 23.68 -23.24 7.63
N THR A 605 24.85 -22.87 7.07
CA THR A 605 24.94 -21.73 6.15
C THR A 605 24.44 -22.17 4.78
N SER A 606 23.13 -22.04 4.56
CA SER A 606 22.48 -22.42 3.31
C SER A 606 23.02 -21.61 2.13
N GLY A 607 23.14 -22.23 0.96
CA GLY A 607 23.65 -21.57 -0.26
C GLY A 607 25.17 -21.44 -0.35
N ALA A 608 25.91 -21.67 0.74
CA ALA A 608 27.37 -21.52 0.76
C ALA A 608 28.13 -22.65 0.04
N MET A 609 27.46 -23.76 -0.29
CA MET A 609 28.03 -24.81 -1.11
C MET A 609 27.94 -24.53 -2.62
N ASP A 610 27.10 -23.57 -3.01
CA ASP A 610 26.93 -23.18 -4.41
C ASP A 610 28.20 -22.44 -4.89
N PRO A 611 28.80 -22.82 -6.03
CA PRO A 611 30.02 -22.17 -6.53
C PRO A 611 29.82 -20.69 -6.89
N ARG A 612 28.57 -20.23 -7.05
CA ARG A 612 28.23 -18.81 -7.25
C ARG A 612 28.15 -18.04 -5.93
N CYS A 613 28.18 -18.72 -4.78
CA CYS A 613 28.19 -18.04 -3.49
C CYS A 613 29.44 -17.16 -3.40
N LYS A 614 29.25 -15.85 -3.22
CA LYS A 614 30.34 -14.89 -3.05
C LYS A 614 30.22 -14.13 -1.75
N LEU A 615 29.01 -13.84 -1.31
CA LEU A 615 28.77 -13.08 -0.08
C LEU A 615 28.33 -13.97 1.07
N LEU A 616 28.95 -13.80 2.24
CA LEU A 616 28.40 -14.22 3.53
C LEU A 616 27.98 -12.98 4.33
N ILE A 617 26.75 -12.96 4.82
CA ILE A 617 26.37 -12.07 5.93
C ILE A 617 26.60 -12.84 7.23
N VAL A 618 27.62 -12.45 8.00
CA VAL A 618 28.04 -13.15 9.22
C VAL A 618 27.55 -12.40 10.44
N MET A 619 26.93 -13.11 11.39
CA MET A 619 26.58 -12.57 12.70
C MET A 619 27.58 -13.04 13.76
N GLY A 620 28.10 -12.11 14.56
CA GLY A 620 29.04 -12.40 15.64
C GLY A 620 29.06 -11.31 16.71
N LYS A 621 29.71 -11.57 17.85
CA LYS A 621 29.88 -10.62 18.96
C LYS A 621 31.03 -9.67 18.67
N THR A 622 30.72 -8.37 18.66
CA THR A 622 31.71 -7.28 18.61
C THR A 622 32.11 -6.80 20.00
N ASP A 623 31.21 -6.88 20.98
CA ASP A 623 31.47 -6.52 22.37
C ASP A 623 30.82 -7.54 23.30
N PHE A 624 31.63 -8.27 24.07
CA PHE A 624 31.17 -9.29 25.02
C PHE A 624 30.67 -8.70 26.35
N THR A 625 30.90 -7.41 26.58
CA THR A 625 30.57 -6.70 27.82
C THR A 625 29.36 -5.77 27.68
N ALA A 626 28.96 -5.43 26.45
CA ALA A 626 27.77 -4.64 26.18
C ALA A 626 26.49 -5.30 26.74
N PRO A 627 25.41 -4.53 26.98
CA PRO A 627 24.12 -5.09 27.38
C PRO A 627 23.61 -6.15 26.40
N ASN A 628 22.87 -7.13 26.91
CA ASN A 628 22.21 -8.14 26.08
C ASN A 628 21.42 -7.48 24.94
N HIS A 629 21.45 -8.12 23.77
CA HIS A 629 20.90 -7.62 22.51
C HIS A 629 21.65 -6.44 21.85
N LYS A 630 22.77 -5.98 22.44
CA LYS A 630 23.71 -5.00 21.82
C LYS A 630 25.12 -5.55 21.63
N GLN A 631 25.36 -6.83 21.91
CA GLN A 631 26.68 -7.46 21.82
C GLN A 631 27.05 -7.88 20.39
N GLN A 632 26.04 -8.20 19.58
CA GLN A 632 26.21 -8.77 18.24
C GLN A 632 26.10 -7.73 17.14
N SER A 633 26.86 -7.95 16.07
CA SER A 633 26.83 -7.17 14.83
C SER A 633 26.68 -8.09 13.62
N MET A 634 26.35 -7.51 12.47
CA MET A 634 26.41 -8.20 11.18
C MET A 634 27.51 -7.58 10.32
N ILE A 635 28.26 -8.43 9.61
CA ILE A 635 29.38 -8.03 8.77
C ILE A 635 29.34 -8.78 7.44
N LEU A 636 29.61 -8.06 6.34
CA LEU A 636 29.68 -8.62 4.98
C LEU A 636 31.06 -9.22 4.74
N VAL A 637 31.13 -10.45 4.24
CA VAL A 637 32.40 -11.15 4.04
C VAL A 637 32.38 -11.86 2.70
N ASP A 638 33.40 -11.64 1.85
CA ASP A 638 33.60 -12.46 0.65
C ASP A 638 33.99 -13.87 1.11
N ILE A 639 33.28 -14.90 0.64
CA ILE A 639 33.55 -16.30 1.00
C ILE A 639 34.97 -16.75 0.66
N ASN A 640 35.64 -16.09 -0.29
CA ASN A 640 37.01 -16.38 -0.71
C ASN A 640 38.06 -15.64 0.12
N THR A 641 37.65 -14.89 1.15
CA THR A 641 38.59 -14.20 2.05
C THR A 641 39.48 -15.23 2.76
N PRO A 642 40.81 -15.06 2.80
CA PRO A 642 41.71 -15.97 3.49
C PRO A 642 41.28 -16.22 4.94
N GLY A 643 41.35 -17.48 5.37
CA GLY A 643 40.92 -17.92 6.70
C GLY A 643 39.49 -18.48 6.76
N ILE A 644 38.71 -18.35 5.68
CA ILE A 644 37.40 -19.01 5.57
C ILE A 644 37.61 -20.41 5.00
N ASN A 645 37.13 -21.42 5.73
CA ASN A 645 37.21 -22.81 5.29
C ASN A 645 35.81 -23.46 5.35
N ILE A 646 35.26 -23.82 4.18
CA ILE A 646 34.09 -24.69 4.09
C ILE A 646 34.53 -26.09 4.48
N ARG A 647 34.03 -26.61 5.61
CA ARG A 647 34.47 -27.88 6.18
C ARG A 647 33.77 -29.08 5.56
N ARG A 648 32.45 -29.01 5.42
CA ARG A 648 31.61 -30.08 4.84
C ARG A 648 30.19 -29.58 4.52
N PRO A 649 29.49 -30.24 3.59
CA PRO A 649 28.04 -30.15 3.49
C PRO A 649 27.34 -30.87 4.66
N LEU A 650 26.12 -30.46 4.98
CA LEU A 650 25.22 -31.08 5.94
C LEU A 650 24.02 -31.66 5.19
N THR A 651 23.50 -32.79 5.68
CA THR A 651 22.37 -33.49 5.06
C THR A 651 21.10 -33.37 5.90
N VAL A 652 19.96 -33.25 5.23
CA VAL A 652 18.62 -33.32 5.81
C VAL A 652 17.97 -34.61 5.34
N PHE A 653 17.81 -35.60 6.24
CA PHE A 653 17.26 -36.92 5.89
C PHE A 653 17.95 -37.59 4.68
N GLY A 654 19.26 -37.34 4.50
CA GLY A 654 20.04 -37.87 3.37
C GLY A 654 20.10 -36.97 2.14
N PHE A 655 19.30 -35.90 2.06
CA PHE A 655 19.41 -34.88 1.01
C PHE A 655 20.52 -33.88 1.38
N ASP A 656 21.48 -33.65 0.47
CA ASP A 656 22.52 -32.62 0.64
C ASP A 656 22.18 -31.29 -0.06
N ASP A 657 20.99 -31.23 -0.68
CA ASP A 657 20.41 -30.07 -1.37
C ASP A 657 21.32 -29.44 -2.41
N ALA A 658 22.21 -30.22 -3.02
CA ALA A 658 23.16 -29.71 -4.02
C ALA A 658 22.45 -29.16 -5.28
N PRO A 659 22.95 -28.07 -5.89
CA PRO A 659 24.15 -27.31 -5.52
C PRO A 659 23.93 -26.28 -4.40
N HIS A 660 22.69 -26.05 -3.97
CA HIS A 660 22.35 -25.07 -2.94
C HIS A 660 23.07 -25.36 -1.60
N GLY A 661 22.79 -26.53 -1.04
CA GLY A 661 23.42 -27.13 0.13
C GLY A 661 23.42 -26.30 1.42
N HIS A 662 23.97 -26.91 2.46
CA HIS A 662 24.14 -26.33 3.79
C HIS A 662 25.56 -26.56 4.28
N ALA A 663 26.33 -25.50 4.52
CA ALA A 663 27.73 -25.63 4.88
C ALA A 663 27.99 -25.50 6.39
N GLU A 664 28.93 -26.31 6.90
CA GLU A 664 29.74 -26.00 8.07
C GLU A 664 30.97 -25.19 7.63
N ILE A 665 31.21 -24.04 8.27
CA ILE A 665 32.25 -23.08 7.89
C ILE A 665 33.03 -22.66 9.15
N SER A 666 34.36 -22.67 9.08
CA SER A 666 35.21 -22.06 10.11
C SER A 666 35.84 -20.76 9.61
N PHE A 667 35.90 -19.78 10.49
CA PHE A 667 36.56 -18.49 10.29
C PHE A 667 37.80 -18.46 11.19
N GLU A 668 38.98 -18.40 10.58
CA GLU A 668 40.28 -18.42 11.26
C GLU A 668 41.08 -17.18 10.85
N ASN A 669 41.09 -16.17 11.73
CA ASN A 669 41.73 -14.88 11.49
C ASN A 669 41.31 -14.23 10.17
N VAL A 670 40.01 -14.24 9.88
CA VAL A 670 39.49 -13.66 8.64
C VAL A 670 39.51 -12.14 8.76
N HIS A 671 40.33 -11.48 7.94
CA HIS A 671 40.49 -10.03 7.94
C HIS A 671 39.59 -9.36 6.90
N VAL A 672 38.74 -8.43 7.34
CA VAL A 672 37.88 -7.63 6.45
C VAL A 672 37.98 -6.13 6.75
N PRO A 673 37.80 -5.23 5.76
CA PRO A 673 37.77 -3.78 5.99
C PRO A 673 36.68 -3.34 6.98
N ALA A 674 36.90 -2.25 7.72
CA ALA A 674 35.89 -1.75 8.66
C ALA A 674 34.55 -1.37 7.99
N LYS A 675 34.59 -0.93 6.72
CA LYS A 675 33.39 -0.60 5.94
C LYS A 675 32.45 -1.78 5.68
N ASN A 676 32.87 -3.01 5.94
CA ASN A 676 32.05 -4.21 5.76
C ASN A 676 31.03 -4.41 6.89
N ILE A 677 31.13 -3.66 8.00
CA ILE A 677 30.12 -3.68 9.06
C ILE A 677 28.79 -3.16 8.51
N LEU A 678 27.70 -3.89 8.74
CA LEU A 678 26.36 -3.46 8.33
C LEU A 678 25.74 -2.59 9.41
N LEU A 679 25.28 -1.40 9.03
CA LEU A 679 24.62 -0.38 9.88
C LEU A 679 25.50 0.19 11.01
N GLY A 680 26.18 -0.65 11.80
CA GLY A 680 27.07 -0.28 12.88
C GLY A 680 27.26 -1.41 13.90
N GLU A 681 28.23 -1.23 14.79
CA GLU A 681 28.47 -2.17 15.90
C GLU A 681 27.26 -2.25 16.85
N GLY A 682 26.98 -3.45 17.37
CA GLY A 682 25.88 -3.73 18.30
C GLY A 682 24.48 -3.74 17.66
N ARG A 683 24.38 -3.59 16.33
CA ARG A 683 23.10 -3.54 15.60
C ARG A 683 22.64 -4.89 15.04
N GLY A 684 23.30 -5.99 15.40
CA GLY A 684 23.03 -7.32 14.85
C GLY A 684 21.60 -7.82 15.12
N PHE A 685 21.07 -7.61 16.33
CA PHE A 685 19.69 -7.99 16.65
C PHE A 685 18.65 -7.20 15.85
N GLU A 686 18.87 -5.91 15.65
CA GLU A 686 17.97 -5.07 14.87
C GLU A 686 17.88 -5.55 13.41
N ILE A 687 19.03 -5.80 12.79
CA ILE A 687 19.10 -6.30 11.41
C ILE A 687 18.46 -7.68 11.31
N ALA A 688 18.71 -8.58 12.27
CA ALA A 688 18.09 -9.91 12.31
C ALA A 688 16.56 -9.84 12.39
N GLN A 689 16.01 -8.95 13.21
CA GLN A 689 14.55 -8.77 13.29
C GLN A 689 13.96 -8.17 12.01
N GLY A 690 14.66 -7.23 11.37
CA GLY A 690 14.26 -6.66 10.07
C GLY A 690 14.18 -7.73 8.98
N ARG A 691 15.20 -8.59 8.91
CA ARG A 691 15.29 -9.71 7.95
C ARG A 691 14.23 -10.79 8.17
N LEU A 692 14.09 -11.26 9.42
CA LEU A 692 13.36 -12.48 9.72
C LEU A 692 11.83 -12.32 9.67
N GLY A 693 11.29 -11.09 9.64
CA GLY A 693 9.84 -10.86 9.53
C GLY A 693 9.28 -11.35 8.18
N PRO A 694 9.61 -10.68 7.06
CA PRO A 694 9.16 -11.07 5.71
C PRO A 694 9.64 -12.48 5.32
N GLY A 695 10.90 -12.82 5.62
CA GLY A 695 11.48 -14.13 5.31
C GLY A 695 10.66 -15.31 5.84
N ARG A 696 10.18 -15.23 7.09
CA ARG A 696 9.31 -16.26 7.68
C ARG A 696 8.02 -16.46 6.89
N LEU A 697 7.39 -15.37 6.44
CA LEU A 697 6.15 -15.46 5.67
C LEU A 697 6.39 -16.05 4.27
N HIS A 698 7.49 -15.68 3.60
CA HIS A 698 7.84 -16.28 2.31
C HIS A 698 7.96 -17.80 2.39
N HIS A 699 8.56 -18.32 3.47
CA HIS A 699 8.60 -19.76 3.72
C HIS A 699 7.21 -20.36 3.98
N CYS A 700 6.38 -19.70 4.79
CA CYS A 700 5.03 -20.17 5.06
C CYS A 700 4.18 -20.24 3.78
N MET A 701 4.27 -19.23 2.92
CA MET A 701 3.53 -19.17 1.65
C MET A 701 3.97 -20.27 0.69
N ARG A 702 5.29 -20.55 0.60
CA ARG A 702 5.80 -21.68 -0.21
C ARG A 702 5.33 -23.03 0.33
N LEU A 703 5.18 -23.18 1.65
CA LEU A 703 4.68 -24.41 2.26
C LEU A 703 3.21 -24.70 1.90
N ILE A 704 2.38 -23.66 1.73
CA ILE A 704 1.03 -23.84 1.15
C ILE A 704 1.13 -24.46 -0.26
N GLY A 705 2.07 -23.96 -1.07
CA GLY A 705 2.36 -24.50 -2.40
C GLY A 705 2.79 -25.96 -2.40
N ALA A 706 3.72 -26.32 -1.51
CA ALA A 706 4.19 -27.70 -1.34
C ALA A 706 3.04 -28.63 -0.94
N ALA A 707 2.19 -28.21 0.01
CA ALA A 707 1.01 -28.96 0.43
C ALA A 707 0.00 -29.13 -0.72
N GLU A 708 -0.28 -28.08 -1.50
CA GLU A 708 -1.14 -28.18 -2.68
C GLU A 708 -0.60 -29.11 -3.76
N ARG A 709 0.73 -29.18 -3.92
CA ARG A 709 1.35 -30.16 -4.82
C ARG A 709 1.17 -31.57 -4.29
N GLY A 710 1.33 -31.76 -2.98
CA GLY A 710 1.01 -33.01 -2.29
C GLY A 710 -0.45 -33.45 -2.51
N MET A 711 -1.42 -32.56 -2.26
CA MET A 711 -2.84 -32.80 -2.49
C MET A 711 -3.14 -33.24 -3.93
N GLN A 712 -2.59 -32.54 -4.92
CA GLN A 712 -2.76 -32.89 -6.33
C GLN A 712 -2.27 -34.32 -6.61
N MET A 713 -1.05 -34.65 -6.16
CA MET A 713 -0.47 -35.97 -6.35
C MET A 713 -1.27 -37.06 -5.63
N THR A 714 -1.78 -36.77 -4.42
CA THR A 714 -2.66 -37.68 -3.66
C THR A 714 -3.92 -38.03 -4.46
N VAL A 715 -4.64 -37.04 -4.98
CA VAL A 715 -5.87 -37.25 -5.76
C VAL A 715 -5.57 -38.02 -7.04
N ASP A 716 -4.55 -37.60 -7.79
CA ASP A 716 -4.17 -38.25 -9.05
C ASP A 716 -3.81 -39.73 -8.85
N ARG A 717 -3.11 -40.05 -7.77
CA ARG A 717 -2.75 -41.42 -7.42
C ARG A 717 -3.97 -42.22 -6.98
N ALA A 718 -4.82 -41.63 -6.15
CA ALA A 718 -5.95 -42.32 -5.54
C ALA A 718 -7.02 -42.72 -6.56
N LEU A 719 -7.21 -41.91 -7.61
CA LEU A 719 -8.16 -42.16 -8.70
C LEU A 719 -7.66 -43.19 -9.72
N LYS A 720 -6.35 -43.51 -9.75
CA LYS A 720 -5.75 -44.42 -10.72
C LYS A 720 -5.37 -45.78 -10.14
N ARG A 721 -5.13 -45.89 -8.84
CA ARG A 721 -4.61 -47.11 -8.20
C ARG A 721 -5.72 -47.88 -7.49
N LYS A 722 -5.75 -49.21 -7.69
CA LYS A 722 -6.64 -50.13 -6.98
C LYS A 722 -5.90 -50.89 -5.88
N ALA A 723 -6.58 -51.08 -4.75
CA ALA A 723 -6.20 -51.97 -3.65
C ALA A 723 -7.46 -52.68 -3.15
N PHE A 724 -7.36 -54.00 -2.92
CA PHE A 724 -8.50 -54.83 -2.49
C PHE A 724 -9.75 -54.67 -3.36
N GLY A 725 -9.57 -54.65 -4.69
CA GLY A 725 -10.67 -54.57 -5.67
C GLY A 725 -11.28 -53.19 -5.89
N LYS A 726 -10.92 -52.18 -5.07
CA LYS A 726 -11.45 -50.81 -5.14
C LYS A 726 -10.34 -49.80 -5.45
N LEU A 727 -10.68 -48.68 -6.07
CA LEU A 727 -9.78 -47.52 -6.14
C LEU A 727 -9.46 -47.03 -4.73
N ILE A 728 -8.27 -46.48 -4.50
CA ILE A 728 -7.92 -45.89 -3.20
C ILE A 728 -8.97 -44.83 -2.79
N ALA A 729 -9.47 -44.06 -3.77
CA ALA A 729 -10.52 -43.05 -3.57
C ALA A 729 -11.86 -43.61 -3.04
N GLU A 730 -12.12 -44.90 -3.17
CA GLU A 730 -13.38 -45.55 -2.74
C GLU A 730 -13.29 -46.16 -1.33
N HIS A 731 -12.13 -46.09 -0.68
CA HIS A 731 -11.97 -46.57 0.70
C HIS A 731 -12.47 -45.51 1.69
N GLY A 732 -13.31 -45.90 2.64
CA GLY A 732 -14.04 -44.97 3.50
C GLY A 732 -13.17 -44.03 4.34
N SER A 733 -12.04 -44.51 4.87
CA SER A 733 -11.11 -43.68 5.65
C SER A 733 -10.44 -42.60 4.80
N PHE A 734 -10.09 -42.91 3.54
CA PHE A 734 -9.39 -42.00 2.64
C PHE A 734 -10.17 -40.70 2.40
N LEU A 735 -11.49 -40.79 2.17
CA LEU A 735 -12.33 -39.62 1.94
C LEU A 735 -12.35 -38.66 3.14
N SER A 736 -12.35 -39.21 4.36
CA SER A 736 -12.27 -38.40 5.58
C SER A 736 -10.91 -37.73 5.73
N ASP A 737 -9.84 -38.47 5.47
CA ASP A 737 -8.47 -37.98 5.69
C ASP A 737 -8.08 -36.90 4.67
N ILE A 738 -8.48 -37.06 3.41
CA ILE A 738 -8.21 -36.02 2.39
C ILE A 738 -9.03 -34.74 2.66
N ALA A 739 -10.25 -34.89 3.20
CA ALA A 739 -11.06 -33.75 3.60
C ALA A 739 -10.43 -32.98 4.77
N LYS A 740 -9.89 -33.68 5.79
CA LYS A 740 -9.14 -33.05 6.90
C LYS A 740 -7.92 -32.28 6.39
N CYS A 741 -7.13 -32.90 5.50
CA CYS A 741 -5.99 -32.26 4.87
C CYS A 741 -6.39 -30.96 4.14
N ARG A 742 -7.48 -30.98 3.35
CA ARG A 742 -8.00 -29.78 2.69
C ARG A 742 -8.41 -28.70 3.69
N ILE A 743 -9.09 -29.07 4.77
CA ILE A 743 -9.52 -28.13 5.82
C ILE A 743 -8.31 -27.47 6.48
N GLU A 744 -7.31 -28.24 6.90
CA GLU A 744 -6.11 -27.70 7.57
C GLU A 744 -5.27 -26.82 6.62
N LEU A 745 -5.18 -27.21 5.34
CA LEU A 745 -4.53 -26.40 4.32
C LEU A 745 -5.22 -25.04 4.15
N GLU A 746 -6.54 -25.00 3.99
CA GLU A 746 -7.27 -23.72 3.83
C GLU A 746 -7.19 -22.84 5.09
N LYS A 747 -7.35 -23.42 6.28
CA LYS A 747 -7.19 -22.70 7.56
C LYS A 747 -5.82 -22.03 7.63
N THR A 748 -4.79 -22.77 7.29
CA THR A 748 -3.40 -22.31 7.34
C THR A 748 -3.12 -21.27 6.25
N ARG A 749 -3.65 -21.44 5.04
CA ARG A 749 -3.56 -20.42 3.97
C ARG A 749 -4.14 -19.09 4.43
N LEU A 750 -5.34 -19.09 4.99
CA LEU A 750 -5.99 -17.86 5.48
C LEU A 750 -5.19 -17.20 6.62
N LEU A 751 -4.63 -17.99 7.54
CA LEU A 751 -3.75 -17.48 8.60
C LEU A 751 -2.48 -16.82 8.03
N VAL A 752 -1.86 -17.43 7.02
CA VAL A 752 -0.66 -16.90 6.36
C VAL A 752 -0.98 -15.61 5.60
N LEU A 753 -2.11 -15.56 4.88
CA LEU A 753 -2.57 -14.36 4.18
C LEU A 753 -2.92 -13.22 5.15
N GLU A 754 -3.55 -13.53 6.28
CA GLU A 754 -3.81 -12.56 7.35
C GLU A 754 -2.50 -12.01 7.94
N ALA A 755 -1.51 -12.87 8.19
CA ALA A 755 -0.21 -12.43 8.69
C ALA A 755 0.50 -11.51 7.68
N ALA A 756 0.35 -11.77 6.38
CA ALA A 756 0.89 -10.92 5.31
C ALA A 756 0.19 -9.56 5.23
N ASP A 757 -1.15 -9.53 5.27
CA ASP A 757 -1.95 -8.30 5.30
C ASP A 757 -1.62 -7.45 6.54
N GLN A 758 -1.51 -8.07 7.71
CA GLN A 758 -1.08 -7.36 8.93
C GLN A 758 0.34 -6.83 8.85
N LEU A 759 1.27 -7.57 8.24
CA LEU A 759 2.64 -7.09 8.04
C LEU A 759 2.65 -5.85 7.14
N ASP A 760 1.90 -5.88 6.03
CA ASP A 760 1.78 -4.76 5.10
C ASP A 760 1.16 -3.53 5.75
N ARG A 761 0.07 -3.71 6.53
CA ARG A 761 -0.67 -2.60 7.15
C ARG A 761 -0.06 -2.05 8.43
N LEU A 762 0.48 -2.92 9.28
CA LEU A 762 0.83 -2.59 10.67
C LEU A 762 2.34 -2.65 10.95
N GLY A 763 3.11 -3.23 10.03
CA GLY A 763 4.54 -3.45 10.17
C GLY A 763 4.90 -4.61 11.13
N ASN A 764 6.17 -5.03 11.06
CA ASN A 764 6.67 -6.25 11.71
C ASN A 764 6.39 -6.31 13.22
N LYS A 765 6.56 -5.19 13.94
CA LYS A 765 6.40 -5.14 15.42
C LYS A 765 4.97 -5.47 15.87
N LYS A 766 3.95 -5.01 15.13
CA LYS A 766 2.54 -5.25 15.45
C LYS A 766 2.08 -6.62 14.91
N ALA A 767 2.54 -7.02 13.73
CA ALA A 767 2.21 -8.30 13.11
C ALA A 767 2.91 -9.52 13.75
N ARG A 768 3.89 -9.30 14.64
CA ARG A 768 4.74 -10.36 15.22
C ARG A 768 4.00 -11.58 15.78
N GLY A 769 2.83 -11.38 16.38
CA GLY A 769 2.03 -12.48 16.94
C GLY A 769 1.48 -13.38 15.86
N THR A 770 0.87 -12.79 14.84
CA THR A 770 0.29 -13.50 13.69
C THR A 770 1.35 -14.16 12.82
N ILE A 771 2.51 -13.51 12.63
CA ILE A 771 3.67 -14.12 11.95
C ILE A 771 4.17 -15.35 12.71
N ALA A 772 4.26 -15.29 14.04
CA ALA A 772 4.64 -16.44 14.86
C ALA A 772 3.63 -17.59 14.74
N MET A 773 2.33 -17.29 14.74
CA MET A 773 1.27 -18.29 14.52
C MET A 773 1.41 -18.96 13.15
N ALA A 774 1.58 -18.17 12.08
CA ALA A 774 1.79 -18.69 10.73
C ALA A 774 3.05 -19.57 10.63
N LYS A 775 4.15 -19.15 11.27
CA LYS A 775 5.43 -19.88 11.27
C LYS A 775 5.36 -21.24 11.98
N VAL A 776 4.44 -21.41 12.92
CA VAL A 776 4.16 -22.72 13.55
C VAL A 776 3.19 -23.53 12.71
N ALA A 777 2.08 -22.92 12.26
CA ALA A 777 1.01 -23.64 11.55
C ALA A 777 1.44 -24.18 10.18
N ALA A 778 2.11 -23.36 9.36
CA ALA A 778 2.47 -23.70 7.99
C ALA A 778 3.31 -24.98 7.83
N PRO A 779 4.44 -25.16 8.53
CA PRO A 779 5.24 -26.37 8.37
C PRO A 779 4.54 -27.62 8.93
N ASN A 780 3.76 -27.50 10.02
CA ASN A 780 3.03 -28.63 10.57
C ASN A 780 1.91 -29.11 9.62
N MET A 781 1.14 -28.19 9.05
CA MET A 781 0.14 -28.50 8.02
C MET A 781 0.77 -29.15 6.78
N ALA A 782 1.88 -28.58 6.27
CA ALA A 782 2.54 -29.13 5.09
C ALA A 782 3.05 -30.56 5.32
N LEU A 783 3.59 -30.84 6.51
CA LEU A 783 4.04 -32.19 6.87
C LEU A 783 2.89 -33.18 6.92
N GLU A 784 1.74 -32.81 7.50
CA GLU A 784 0.55 -33.66 7.55
C GLU A 784 0.05 -34.03 6.14
N VAL A 785 -0.09 -33.02 5.27
CA VAL A 785 -0.55 -33.21 3.89
C VAL A 785 0.43 -34.04 3.06
N LEU A 786 1.73 -33.76 3.18
CA LEU A 786 2.77 -34.47 2.42
C LEU A 786 2.96 -35.90 2.92
N ASP A 787 2.83 -36.16 4.22
CA ASP A 787 2.90 -37.51 4.79
C ASP A 787 1.73 -38.37 4.27
N MET A 788 0.52 -37.82 4.22
CA MET A 788 -0.62 -38.48 3.58
C MET A 788 -0.33 -38.78 2.10
N ALA A 789 0.25 -37.82 1.37
CA ALA A 789 0.59 -38.01 -0.03
C ALA A 789 1.60 -39.14 -0.22
N MET A 790 2.61 -39.24 0.64
CA MET A 790 3.59 -40.32 0.64
C MET A 790 2.91 -41.67 0.93
N GLN A 791 2.03 -41.72 1.94
CA GLN A 791 1.29 -42.92 2.31
C GLN A 791 0.42 -43.45 1.16
N VAL A 792 -0.26 -42.57 0.43
CA VAL A 792 -1.10 -42.93 -0.74
C VAL A 792 -0.26 -43.44 -1.92
N HIS A 793 0.99 -43.00 -2.03
CA HIS A 793 1.94 -43.52 -3.02
C HIS A 793 2.60 -44.84 -2.60
N GLY A 794 2.51 -45.23 -1.33
CA GLY A 794 3.18 -46.38 -0.76
C GLY A 794 4.70 -46.23 -0.84
N ALA A 795 5.43 -47.32 -1.14
CA ALA A 795 6.89 -47.29 -1.23
C ALA A 795 7.44 -46.24 -2.21
N ALA A 796 6.71 -45.93 -3.29
CA ALA A 796 7.11 -44.90 -4.25
C ALA A 796 7.18 -43.49 -3.62
N GLY A 797 6.33 -43.21 -2.62
CA GLY A 797 6.32 -41.93 -1.91
C GLY A 797 7.58 -41.67 -1.09
N LEU A 798 8.31 -42.72 -0.72
CA LEU A 798 9.59 -42.66 0.00
C LEU A 798 10.80 -42.57 -0.95
N SER A 799 10.59 -42.85 -2.25
CA SER A 799 11.66 -42.97 -3.24
C SER A 799 11.92 -41.67 -3.99
N GLY A 800 13.05 -41.61 -4.69
CA GLY A 800 13.39 -40.52 -5.61
C GLY A 800 12.56 -40.47 -6.90
N ASP A 801 11.68 -41.44 -7.14
CA ASP A 801 10.76 -41.44 -8.29
C ASP A 801 9.66 -40.37 -8.15
N THR A 802 9.48 -39.82 -6.95
CA THR A 802 8.57 -38.73 -6.68
C THR A 802 9.28 -37.60 -5.93
N ILE A 803 8.72 -36.39 -5.99
CA ILE A 803 9.24 -35.23 -5.26
C ILE A 803 8.80 -35.20 -3.78
N LEU A 804 7.93 -36.12 -3.35
CA LEU A 804 7.21 -36.03 -2.08
C LEU A 804 8.14 -36.07 -0.87
N ALA A 805 9.09 -37.03 -0.85
CA ALA A 805 10.05 -37.18 0.23
C ALA A 805 10.92 -35.92 0.40
N HIS A 806 11.34 -35.29 -0.70
CA HIS A 806 12.13 -34.07 -0.64
C HIS A 806 11.30 -32.87 -0.16
N LEU A 807 10.08 -32.67 -0.69
CA LEU A 807 9.17 -31.63 -0.20
C LEU A 807 8.88 -31.79 1.31
N TRP A 808 8.68 -33.02 1.76
CA TRP A 808 8.45 -33.33 3.18
C TRP A 808 9.69 -33.00 4.02
N ALA A 809 10.89 -33.41 3.57
CA ALA A 809 12.14 -33.14 4.26
C ALA A 809 12.41 -31.63 4.39
N THR A 810 12.21 -30.85 3.32
CA THR A 810 12.31 -29.39 3.35
C THR A 810 11.28 -28.76 4.31
N SER A 811 10.05 -29.27 4.32
CA SER A 811 8.99 -28.82 5.24
C SER A 811 9.36 -29.10 6.69
N ARG A 812 9.99 -30.24 6.97
CA ARG A 812 10.44 -30.62 8.31
C ARG A 812 11.54 -29.70 8.83
N THR A 813 12.46 -29.28 7.97
CA THR A 813 13.51 -28.31 8.29
C THR A 813 12.93 -26.97 8.72
N LEU A 814 11.81 -26.55 8.14
CA LEU A 814 11.17 -25.27 8.44
C LEU A 814 10.46 -25.22 9.81
N ARG A 815 10.38 -26.32 10.56
CA ARG A 815 10.06 -26.30 12.00
C ARG A 815 11.24 -25.89 12.89
N ILE A 816 12.44 -25.77 12.31
CA ILE A 816 13.69 -25.44 13.03
C ILE A 816 14.29 -24.15 12.46
N ALA A 817 14.39 -24.05 11.14
CA ALA A 817 14.92 -22.87 10.46
C ALA A 817 14.10 -21.60 10.78
N ASP A 818 14.76 -20.44 10.79
CA ASP A 818 14.20 -19.13 11.15
C ASP A 818 13.51 -19.06 12.53
N GLY A 819 13.91 -19.95 13.43
CA GLY A 819 13.41 -20.11 14.79
C GLY A 819 12.56 -21.37 14.94
N PRO A 820 12.86 -22.23 15.93
CA PRO A 820 12.07 -23.42 16.23
C PRO A 820 10.63 -23.08 16.62
N ASP A 821 9.71 -24.01 16.37
CA ASP A 821 8.30 -23.88 16.75
C ASP A 821 8.12 -23.44 18.21
N GLU A 822 8.91 -24.01 19.13
CA GLU A 822 8.83 -23.73 20.58
C GLU A 822 9.15 -22.27 20.93
N VAL A 823 10.05 -21.63 20.17
CA VAL A 823 10.39 -20.22 20.36
C VAL A 823 9.22 -19.32 19.92
N HIS A 824 8.55 -19.70 18.83
CA HIS A 824 7.38 -18.98 18.32
C HIS A 824 6.16 -19.20 19.21
N LEU A 825 5.92 -20.42 19.69
CA LEU A 825 4.91 -20.74 20.69
C LEU A 825 5.11 -19.92 21.98
N GLY A 826 6.35 -19.79 22.45
CA GLY A 826 6.68 -18.92 23.59
C GLY A 826 6.35 -17.45 23.32
N THR A 827 6.53 -16.97 22.09
CA THR A 827 6.13 -15.61 21.69
C THR A 827 4.62 -15.43 21.70
N ILE A 828 3.87 -16.39 21.15
CA ILE A 828 2.40 -16.38 21.12
C ILE A 828 1.85 -16.39 22.55
N ALA A 829 2.33 -17.31 23.41
CA ALA A 829 1.90 -17.41 24.79
C ALA A 829 2.16 -16.12 25.59
N LYS A 830 3.35 -15.50 25.42
CA LYS A 830 3.69 -14.23 26.07
C LYS A 830 2.78 -13.08 25.63
N LEU A 831 2.32 -13.07 24.38
CA LEU A 831 1.39 -12.06 23.88
C LEU A 831 -0.02 -12.28 24.43
N GLU A 832 -0.48 -13.53 24.47
CA GLU A 832 -1.80 -13.88 24.97
C GLU A 832 -1.94 -13.56 26.48
N LEU A 833 -0.94 -13.95 27.28
CA LEU A 833 -0.91 -13.62 28.71
C LEU A 833 -0.85 -12.11 29.01
N ARG A 834 -0.37 -11.29 28.08
CA ARG A 834 -0.41 -9.82 28.21
C ARG A 834 -1.81 -9.26 27.95
N ARG A 835 -2.61 -9.90 27.09
CA ARG A 835 -3.99 -9.48 26.82
C ARG A 835 -4.88 -9.63 28.05
N ALA A 836 -4.68 -10.68 28.84
CA ALA A 836 -5.41 -10.89 30.10
C ALA A 836 -5.11 -9.85 31.20
N LYS A 837 -4.11 -8.98 31.01
CA LYS A 837 -3.74 -7.89 31.93
C LYS A 837 -4.25 -6.51 31.47
N LEU A 838 -4.90 -6.46 30.31
CA LEU A 838 -5.60 -5.29 29.76
C LEU A 838 -7.09 -5.48 30.00
#